data_AF-A0A4R1HCE3-F1
#
_entry.id   AF-A0A4R1HCE3-F1
#
_cell.length_a   1.000
_cell.length_b   1.000
_cell.length_c   1.000
_cell.angle_alpha   90.00
_cell.angle_beta   90.00
_cell.angle_gamma   90.00
#
_symmetry.space_group_name_H-M   'P 1'
#
loop_
_entity.id
_entity.type
_entity.pdbx_description
1 polymer ?
#
loop_
_entity_poly.entity_id
_entity_poly.type
_entity_poly.pdbx_seq_one_letter_code
_entity_poly.pdbx_strand_id
1 'polypeptide(L)'
;MKHKRPLVKARVAATLALLAGGMCVASTASAECEFKFDPFLTKATGSPNPVMKWLGHPCAQPEAGVSERTESADGVTTIINTPPGQHPSVDPFANPPGSNFLMTVYENLRDYENREMPNTLPSTPENPYNLHDGPVLTAEIDKRSPDDDLDMVIDRIEAAAKKGRKKINKDLVKFAIDILEGNPIDRAYSGLPMLHYQGPVNDSPVIPEYDADGNLVGGNVDVNIFYWGQHIEADAMFINPAAVQEVPWTVTYNVHILNNGMEDFSPMGSHVNRFINPKGVEVTGPPHASMDQTFFPMLDEGTRYTVKIKQTKGKYFNLIYHWGWRIHPPRVQAIENSLKKAGPDGWNYVQWEKSAFCEGGANDPDCDPVGNQADKDYAIAQIGELSPAKRMWTLFRSMLEDDDDHGDMKKKGKKHKKDKKHKKHKKDKKDKKLKKGDLAHIATDLRAAYYDWTDRTKLPAGVEADPDATMTMLYVNNTFYGSRQGLQGEGSGQGPASWKGVANGSVHDWNIRPYNFKVTVLNADHFQHFYRNVDFGGTRGWENQFQFTDPTTLVGPHPEIPPGHEANYPPFSNSPIISGYDNVFPINRSGTEEFLQPTPRNPDDPVNGLPQLGSGCFFTFGRNYLWPNAGALSGLIPVPPVGADGTPGMHKVDITMNYEPSRRLKLYQFDPLHHGVAIYSLH
;
A
#
# COMPACT_ATOMS: atom_id res chain seq x y z
N MET A 1 -58.64 -66.38 22.20
CA MET A 1 -58.77 -65.56 20.98
C MET A 1 -57.71 -64.46 21.00
N LYS A 2 -57.02 -64.25 19.87
CA LYS A 2 -56.22 -63.07 19.50
C LYS A 2 -55.03 -62.69 20.41
N HIS A 3 -53.86 -63.24 20.07
CA HIS A 3 -52.61 -62.48 20.08
C HIS A 3 -52.16 -62.24 18.64
N LYS A 4 -51.87 -60.98 18.29
CA LYS A 4 -50.71 -60.50 17.51
C LYS A 4 -50.91 -59.04 17.12
N ARG A 5 -49.94 -58.20 17.49
CA ARG A 5 -49.73 -56.84 16.98
C ARG A 5 -49.24 -56.90 15.52
N PRO A 6 -49.51 -55.88 14.70
CA PRO A 6 -48.51 -55.48 13.72
C PRO A 6 -48.20 -53.97 13.71
N LEU A 7 -46.90 -53.74 13.62
CA LEU A 7 -46.18 -52.81 12.74
C LEU A 7 -46.46 -51.30 12.82
N VAL A 8 -45.55 -50.65 13.55
CA VAL A 8 -44.97 -49.34 13.22
C VAL A 8 -44.08 -49.50 11.97
N LYS A 9 -44.61 -49.21 10.78
CA LYS A 9 -43.81 -48.96 9.55
C LYS A 9 -44.58 -48.02 8.61
N ALA A 10 -44.61 -46.72 8.93
CA ALA A 10 -45.06 -45.71 7.96
C ALA A 10 -44.54 -44.27 8.20
N ARG A 11 -43.66 -44.03 9.18
CA ARG A 11 -43.15 -42.66 9.46
C ARG A 11 -41.64 -42.47 9.36
N VAL A 12 -40.88 -43.49 8.93
CA VAL A 12 -39.42 -43.37 8.77
C VAL A 12 -39.01 -43.16 7.30
N ALA A 13 -39.85 -43.52 6.32
CA ALA A 13 -39.50 -43.42 4.90
C ALA A 13 -39.69 -42.01 4.30
N ALA A 14 -40.60 -41.19 4.85
CA ALA A 14 -40.85 -39.84 4.32
C ALA A 14 -39.88 -38.78 4.87
N THR A 15 -39.32 -38.99 6.06
CA THR A 15 -38.36 -38.07 6.69
C THR A 15 -36.94 -38.29 6.16
N LEU A 16 -36.58 -39.52 5.77
CA LEU A 16 -35.27 -39.82 5.16
C LEU A 16 -35.15 -39.40 3.70
N ALA A 17 -36.26 -39.32 2.95
CA ALA A 17 -36.24 -38.83 1.56
C ALA A 17 -36.16 -37.29 1.46
N LEU A 18 -36.66 -36.56 2.46
CA LEU A 18 -36.54 -35.09 2.55
C LEU A 18 -35.23 -34.61 3.21
N LEU A 19 -34.56 -35.46 4.00
CA LEU A 19 -33.22 -35.20 4.54
C LEU A 19 -32.08 -35.61 3.59
N ALA A 20 -32.30 -36.57 2.68
CA ALA A 20 -31.33 -36.93 1.64
C ALA A 20 -31.43 -36.06 0.37
N GLY A 21 -32.55 -35.37 0.14
CA GLY A 21 -32.77 -34.51 -1.03
C GLY A 21 -32.58 -33.01 -0.78
N GLY A 22 -32.42 -32.57 0.47
CA GLY A 22 -32.41 -31.14 0.86
C GLY A 22 -31.09 -30.61 1.43
N MET A 23 -30.05 -31.45 1.58
CA MET A 23 -28.75 -31.05 2.16
C MET A 23 -27.53 -31.36 1.27
N CYS A 24 -27.73 -31.65 -0.02
CA CYS A 24 -26.63 -31.94 -0.95
C CYS A 24 -26.77 -31.25 -2.32
N VAL A 25 -27.55 -30.16 -2.40
CA VAL A 25 -27.67 -29.35 -3.65
C VAL A 25 -27.42 -27.85 -3.39
N ALA A 26 -26.74 -27.50 -2.30
CA ALA A 26 -25.81 -26.39 -2.37
C ALA A 26 -24.56 -26.97 -3.02
N SER A 27 -24.52 -26.93 -4.35
CA SER A 27 -23.36 -27.28 -5.14
C SER A 27 -22.15 -26.53 -4.59
N THR A 28 -21.30 -27.22 -3.83
CA THR A 28 -19.86 -27.04 -3.96
C THR A 28 -19.54 -27.40 -5.41
N ALA A 29 -19.81 -26.45 -6.32
CA ALA A 29 -19.26 -26.49 -7.67
C ALA A 29 -17.78 -26.73 -7.45
N SER A 30 -17.32 -27.88 -7.93
CA SER A 30 -15.98 -28.37 -7.71
C SER A 30 -14.97 -27.28 -8.03
N ALA A 31 -13.90 -27.24 -7.24
CA ALA A 31 -12.72 -26.42 -7.41
C ALA A 31 -11.94 -26.82 -8.68
N GLU A 32 -12.61 -26.82 -9.83
CA GLU A 32 -12.04 -27.22 -11.10
C GLU A 32 -12.16 -26.07 -12.10
N CYS A 33 -11.08 -25.86 -12.85
CA CYS A 33 -11.08 -24.95 -13.98
C CYS A 33 -12.00 -25.50 -15.07
N GLU A 34 -13.03 -24.73 -15.41
CA GLU A 34 -13.98 -25.07 -16.46
C GLU A 34 -13.89 -24.08 -17.62
N PHE A 35 -13.99 -24.59 -18.84
CA PHE A 35 -14.00 -23.76 -20.03
C PHE A 35 -15.39 -23.14 -20.24
N LYS A 36 -15.54 -21.87 -19.86
CA LYS A 36 -16.81 -21.16 -19.77
C LYS A 36 -16.81 -19.86 -20.56
N PHE A 37 -18.00 -19.37 -20.87
CA PHE A 37 -18.19 -18.07 -21.48
C PHE A 37 -17.80 -16.96 -20.51
N ASP A 38 -16.96 -16.04 -20.97
CA ASP A 38 -16.59 -14.83 -20.25
C ASP A 38 -17.34 -13.62 -20.86
N PRO A 39 -18.40 -13.14 -20.20
CA PRO A 39 -19.18 -12.00 -20.70
C PRO A 39 -18.37 -10.69 -20.68
N PHE A 40 -17.45 -10.53 -19.73
CA PHE A 40 -16.62 -9.33 -19.63
C PHE A 40 -15.66 -9.26 -20.82
N LEU A 41 -14.85 -10.30 -21.03
CA LEU A 41 -13.87 -10.29 -22.11
C LEU A 41 -14.53 -10.21 -23.47
N THR A 42 -15.70 -10.84 -23.64
CA THR A 42 -16.48 -10.72 -24.88
C THR A 42 -16.83 -9.27 -25.17
N LYS A 43 -17.33 -8.54 -24.18
CA LYS A 43 -17.66 -7.12 -24.30
C LYS A 43 -16.40 -6.26 -24.48
N ALA A 44 -15.37 -6.49 -23.68
CA ALA A 44 -14.14 -5.70 -23.67
C ALA A 44 -13.32 -5.84 -24.94
N THR A 45 -13.31 -7.03 -25.55
CA THR A 45 -12.61 -7.28 -26.82
C THR A 45 -13.42 -6.90 -28.06
N GLY A 46 -14.70 -6.53 -27.90
CA GLY A 46 -15.61 -6.29 -29.01
C GLY A 46 -15.79 -7.52 -29.91
N SER A 47 -15.56 -8.72 -29.37
CA SER A 47 -15.63 -9.95 -30.15
C SER A 47 -17.06 -10.21 -30.59
N PRO A 48 -17.31 -10.50 -31.89
CA PRO A 48 -18.64 -10.86 -32.37
C PRO A 48 -19.09 -12.23 -31.85
N ASN A 49 -18.15 -13.05 -31.37
CA ASN A 49 -18.40 -14.37 -30.81
C ASN A 49 -18.14 -14.39 -29.30
N PRO A 50 -18.87 -15.22 -28.54
CA PRO A 50 -18.57 -15.50 -27.14
C PRO A 50 -17.10 -15.86 -26.93
N VAL A 51 -16.40 -15.09 -26.09
CA VAL A 51 -15.05 -15.41 -25.64
C VAL A 51 -15.17 -16.49 -24.58
N MET A 52 -14.60 -17.66 -24.84
CA MET A 52 -14.57 -18.79 -23.91
C MET A 52 -13.19 -18.85 -23.26
N LYS A 53 -13.13 -19.00 -21.92
CA LYS A 53 -11.90 -19.06 -21.13
C LYS A 53 -12.00 -20.08 -19.99
N TRP A 54 -10.85 -20.45 -19.44
CA TRP A 54 -10.78 -21.28 -18.25
C TRP A 54 -11.10 -20.45 -17.01
N LEU A 55 -12.23 -20.75 -16.37
CA LEU A 55 -12.73 -20.06 -15.19
C LEU A 55 -12.98 -21.06 -14.06
N GLY A 56 -12.85 -20.61 -12.81
CA GLY A 56 -12.97 -21.45 -11.61
C GLY A 56 -11.65 -21.55 -10.86
N HIS A 57 -11.65 -21.97 -9.61
CA HIS A 57 -10.42 -21.99 -8.79
C HIS A 57 -9.64 -23.28 -9.08
N PRO A 58 -8.32 -23.28 -9.35
CA PRO A 58 -7.30 -22.21 -9.22
C PRO A 58 -7.11 -21.29 -10.44
N CYS A 59 -7.93 -21.41 -11.49
CA CYS A 59 -7.94 -20.48 -12.62
C CYS A 59 -8.56 -19.11 -12.26
N ALA A 60 -8.68 -18.25 -13.26
CA ALA A 60 -9.34 -16.97 -13.14
C ALA A 60 -10.79 -17.10 -12.68
N GLN A 61 -11.21 -16.16 -11.83
CA GLN A 61 -12.58 -16.09 -11.34
C GLN A 61 -13.40 -15.23 -12.30
N PRO A 62 -14.72 -15.47 -12.42
CA PRO A 62 -15.57 -14.62 -13.23
C PRO A 62 -15.43 -13.14 -12.85
N GLU A 63 -15.48 -12.22 -13.81
CA GLU A 63 -15.24 -10.80 -13.55
C GLU A 63 -16.52 -10.03 -13.18
N ALA A 64 -16.47 -9.19 -12.14
CA ALA A 64 -17.64 -8.51 -11.54
C ALA A 64 -18.42 -7.61 -12.53
N GLY A 65 -17.81 -7.30 -13.69
CA GLY A 65 -18.28 -6.29 -14.62
C GLY A 65 -17.68 -4.92 -14.33
N VAL A 66 -17.81 -4.00 -15.29
CA VAL A 66 -17.28 -2.64 -15.18
C VAL A 66 -18.27 -1.78 -14.40
N SER A 67 -17.80 -0.99 -13.43
CA SER A 67 -18.61 0.04 -12.76
C SER A 67 -19.11 1.06 -13.79
N GLU A 68 -20.37 1.47 -13.67
CA GLU A 68 -20.88 2.61 -14.42
C GLU A 68 -20.30 3.90 -13.84
N ARG A 69 -19.82 4.78 -14.71
CA ARG A 69 -19.23 6.06 -14.36
C ARG A 69 -20.01 7.19 -15.03
N THR A 70 -20.40 8.18 -14.26
CA THR A 70 -20.91 9.46 -14.75
C THR A 70 -20.18 10.61 -14.07
N GLU A 71 -20.18 11.78 -14.71
CA GLU A 71 -19.60 13.00 -14.15
C GLU A 71 -20.71 14.01 -13.91
N SER A 72 -20.58 14.79 -12.82
CA SER A 72 -21.44 15.93 -12.58
C SER A 72 -21.25 16.99 -13.65
N ALA A 73 -22.26 17.84 -13.85
CA ALA A 73 -22.25 18.86 -14.91
C ALA A 73 -21.11 19.89 -14.77
N ASP A 74 -20.59 20.08 -13.55
CA ASP A 74 -19.45 20.95 -13.25
C ASP A 74 -18.09 20.24 -13.39
N GLY A 75 -18.08 18.93 -13.65
CA GLY A 75 -16.86 18.12 -13.77
C GLY A 75 -16.14 17.83 -12.44
N VAL A 76 -16.69 18.26 -11.30
CA VAL A 76 -16.02 18.16 -9.99
C VAL A 76 -16.29 16.82 -9.29
N THR A 77 -17.39 16.16 -9.62
CA THR A 77 -17.81 14.89 -8.99
C THR A 77 -17.86 13.77 -10.01
N THR A 78 -17.17 12.67 -9.71
CA THR A 78 -17.38 11.40 -10.40
C THR A 78 -18.32 10.52 -9.60
N ILE A 79 -19.43 10.13 -10.21
CA ILE A 79 -20.42 9.22 -9.64
C ILE A 79 -20.15 7.82 -10.20
N ILE A 80 -20.00 6.85 -9.31
CA ILE A 80 -19.66 5.46 -9.61
C ILE A 80 -20.78 4.55 -9.09
N ASN A 81 -21.43 3.82 -10.00
CA ASN A 81 -22.34 2.74 -9.63
C ASN A 81 -21.66 1.41 -9.92
N THR A 82 -21.29 0.69 -8.86
CA THR A 82 -20.67 -0.63 -9.00
C THR A 82 -21.70 -1.67 -9.46
N PRO A 83 -21.30 -2.71 -10.20
CA PRO A 83 -22.20 -3.82 -10.53
C PRO A 83 -22.60 -4.60 -9.26
N PRO A 84 -23.72 -5.36 -9.30
CA PRO A 84 -24.09 -6.25 -8.20
C PRO A 84 -23.03 -7.33 -7.97
N GLY A 85 -23.02 -7.89 -6.75
CA GLY A 85 -22.21 -9.06 -6.41
C GLY A 85 -22.51 -10.26 -7.33
N GLN A 86 -21.48 -11.06 -7.62
CA GLN A 86 -21.62 -12.27 -8.44
C GLN A 86 -22.15 -13.46 -7.67
N HIS A 87 -22.00 -13.42 -6.35
CA HIS A 87 -22.41 -14.50 -5.47
C HIS A 87 -23.83 -14.26 -4.97
N PRO A 88 -24.59 -15.32 -4.65
CA PRO A 88 -25.91 -15.19 -4.02
C PRO A 88 -25.84 -14.31 -2.76
N SER A 89 -26.87 -13.52 -2.51
CA SER A 89 -26.93 -12.68 -1.32
C SER A 89 -26.96 -13.54 -0.06
N VAL A 90 -25.97 -13.36 0.81
CA VAL A 90 -25.87 -14.03 2.11
C VAL A 90 -25.36 -13.02 3.12
N ASP A 91 -26.03 -12.90 4.26
CA ASP A 91 -25.48 -12.18 5.42
C ASP A 91 -24.28 -12.98 5.95
N PRO A 92 -23.04 -12.50 5.78
CA PRO A 92 -21.86 -13.27 6.14
C PRO A 92 -21.64 -13.30 7.66
N PHE A 93 -22.32 -12.44 8.44
CA PHE A 93 -22.28 -12.43 9.90
C PHE A 93 -23.26 -13.45 10.48
N ALA A 94 -24.46 -13.56 9.91
CA ALA A 94 -25.43 -14.58 10.31
C ALA A 94 -25.12 -15.98 9.75
N ASN A 95 -24.53 -16.06 8.56
CA ASN A 95 -24.24 -17.31 7.85
C ASN A 95 -22.77 -17.34 7.35
N PRO A 96 -21.79 -17.46 8.26
CA PRO A 96 -20.38 -17.56 7.86
C PRO A 96 -20.13 -18.84 7.03
N PRO A 97 -19.20 -18.81 6.04
CA PRO A 97 -18.25 -17.73 5.75
C PRO A 97 -18.74 -16.65 4.76
N GLY A 98 -20.00 -16.70 4.31
CA GLY A 98 -20.50 -15.91 3.17
C GLY A 98 -20.51 -16.72 1.86
N SER A 99 -21.11 -16.16 0.80
CA SER A 99 -21.31 -16.85 -0.50
C SER A 99 -20.13 -16.72 -1.47
N ASN A 100 -19.14 -15.91 -1.13
CA ASN A 100 -17.99 -15.49 -1.92
C ASN A 100 -16.66 -16.11 -1.44
N PHE A 101 -16.76 -17.12 -0.59
CA PHE A 101 -15.63 -17.83 -0.01
C PHE A 101 -15.06 -18.88 -1.00
N LEU A 102 -13.74 -18.85 -1.23
CA LEU A 102 -13.04 -19.90 -1.98
C LEU A 102 -12.44 -20.93 -1.03
N MET A 103 -12.50 -22.20 -1.41
CA MET A 103 -11.77 -23.25 -0.70
C MET A 103 -10.29 -23.21 -1.08
N THR A 104 -9.42 -23.51 -0.13
CA THR A 104 -7.97 -23.62 -0.38
C THR A 104 -7.69 -24.74 -1.37
N VAL A 105 -6.82 -24.45 -2.34
CA VAL A 105 -6.17 -25.44 -3.20
C VAL A 105 -4.65 -25.34 -3.04
N TYR A 106 -3.97 -26.48 -3.03
CA TYR A 106 -2.51 -26.56 -2.85
C TYR A 106 -1.77 -26.62 -4.18
N GLU A 107 -2.17 -25.76 -5.12
CA GLU A 107 -1.66 -25.72 -6.49
C GLU A 107 -1.32 -24.29 -6.92
N ASN A 108 -0.38 -24.09 -7.83
CA ASN A 108 -0.19 -22.77 -8.42
C ASN A 108 -1.47 -22.29 -9.15
N LEU A 109 -1.67 -20.97 -9.15
CA LEU A 109 -2.71 -20.31 -9.93
C LEU A 109 -2.52 -20.56 -11.43
N ARG A 110 -3.60 -20.38 -12.19
CA ARG A 110 -3.59 -20.53 -13.65
C ARG A 110 -4.26 -19.35 -14.34
N ASP A 111 -3.71 -18.95 -15.47
CA ASP A 111 -4.28 -17.85 -16.27
C ASP A 111 -5.48 -18.31 -17.13
N TYR A 112 -6.03 -17.37 -17.90
CA TYR A 112 -7.17 -17.60 -18.80
C TYR A 112 -6.98 -18.68 -19.86
N GLU A 113 -5.74 -19.07 -20.16
CA GLU A 113 -5.40 -20.15 -21.10
C GLU A 113 -5.02 -21.45 -20.36
N ASN A 114 -5.35 -21.56 -19.07
CA ASN A 114 -5.03 -22.69 -18.18
C ASN A 114 -3.52 -22.91 -17.98
N ARG A 115 -2.70 -21.89 -18.25
CA ARG A 115 -1.25 -21.97 -18.07
C ARG A 115 -0.92 -21.69 -16.61
N GLU A 116 -0.04 -22.51 -16.05
CA GLU A 116 0.41 -22.37 -14.68
C GLU A 116 1.20 -21.07 -14.48
N MET A 117 0.90 -20.38 -13.38
CA MET A 117 1.62 -19.23 -12.86
C MET A 117 2.48 -19.73 -11.70
N PRO A 118 3.75 -20.12 -11.93
CA PRO A 118 4.60 -20.70 -10.89
C PRO A 118 4.83 -19.70 -9.76
N ASN A 119 5.23 -20.19 -8.58
CA ASN A 119 5.49 -19.37 -7.39
C ASN A 119 4.28 -18.54 -6.96
N THR A 120 3.09 -19.14 -7.02
CA THR A 120 1.85 -18.51 -6.54
C THR A 120 1.20 -19.27 -5.39
N LEU A 121 1.86 -20.29 -4.84
CA LEU A 121 1.43 -21.06 -3.67
C LEU A 121 2.26 -20.64 -2.44
N PRO A 122 1.71 -19.81 -1.53
CA PRO A 122 2.50 -19.19 -0.47
C PRO A 122 2.79 -20.11 0.73
N SER A 123 1.92 -21.08 1.00
CA SER A 123 2.08 -22.04 2.09
C SER A 123 1.44 -23.40 1.76
N THR A 124 2.03 -24.47 2.27
CA THR A 124 1.51 -25.85 2.24
C THR A 124 1.58 -26.46 3.65
N PRO A 125 0.88 -27.56 3.94
CA PRO A 125 1.01 -28.24 5.23
C PRO A 125 2.45 -28.62 5.57
N GLU A 126 3.25 -28.98 4.57
CA GLU A 126 4.64 -29.43 4.73
C GLU A 126 5.66 -28.27 4.70
N ASN A 127 5.32 -27.16 4.06
CA ASN A 127 6.17 -25.98 3.95
C ASN A 127 5.34 -24.69 4.15
N PRO A 128 5.37 -24.11 5.37
CA PRO A 128 4.58 -22.91 5.66
C PRO A 128 5.08 -21.68 4.92
N TYR A 129 6.39 -21.57 4.64
CA TYR A 129 7.01 -20.45 3.95
C TYR A 129 7.41 -20.82 2.52
N ASN A 130 6.45 -21.33 1.74
CA ASN A 130 6.73 -22.01 0.47
C ASN A 130 7.36 -21.12 -0.62
N LEU A 131 7.17 -19.80 -0.53
CA LEU A 131 7.77 -18.82 -1.44
C LEU A 131 9.08 -18.23 -0.93
N HIS A 132 9.56 -18.60 0.25
CA HIS A 132 10.89 -18.18 0.69
C HIS A 132 11.95 -18.92 -0.14
N ASP A 133 12.94 -18.16 -0.63
CA ASP A 133 14.07 -18.68 -1.38
C ASP A 133 15.32 -18.74 -0.50
N GLY A 134 15.27 -19.64 0.48
CA GLY A 134 16.31 -19.82 1.49
C GLY A 134 15.91 -19.28 2.88
N PRO A 135 16.85 -19.31 3.84
CA PRO A 135 16.59 -18.82 5.19
C PRO A 135 16.46 -17.30 5.23
N VAL A 136 15.70 -16.80 6.19
CA VAL A 136 15.71 -15.37 6.55
C VAL A 136 17.01 -15.07 7.30
N LEU A 137 17.74 -14.05 6.86
CA LEU A 137 18.97 -13.60 7.51
C LEU A 137 18.70 -12.36 8.35
N THR A 138 19.43 -12.18 9.45
CA THR A 138 19.33 -11.00 10.31
C THR A 138 20.68 -10.31 10.49
N ALA A 139 20.66 -8.99 10.64
CA ALA A 139 21.82 -8.17 10.99
C ALA A 139 21.42 -7.02 11.91
N GLU A 140 22.25 -6.70 12.91
CA GLU A 140 22.04 -5.54 13.76
C GLU A 140 22.25 -4.24 12.96
N ILE A 141 21.37 -3.26 13.21
CA ILE A 141 21.42 -1.91 12.63
C ILE A 141 21.12 -0.87 13.70
N ASP A 142 21.47 0.40 13.42
CA ASP A 142 20.99 1.51 14.23
C ASP A 142 19.47 1.67 14.05
N LYS A 143 18.74 1.54 15.16
CA LYS A 143 17.28 1.60 15.18
C LYS A 143 16.68 3.00 15.10
N ARG A 144 17.51 4.06 15.15
CA ARG A 144 17.00 5.44 15.01
C ARG A 144 16.33 5.62 13.66
N SER A 145 15.13 6.17 13.70
CA SER A 145 14.29 6.48 12.54
C SER A 145 14.43 7.95 12.11
N PRO A 146 13.96 8.31 10.90
CA PRO A 146 13.80 9.70 10.52
C PRO A 146 12.99 10.52 11.55
N ASP A 147 11.95 9.92 12.16
CA ASP A 147 11.17 10.54 13.23
C ASP A 147 12.05 10.92 14.42
N ASP A 148 12.83 9.98 14.95
CA ASP A 148 13.68 10.19 16.13
C ASP A 148 14.70 11.32 15.89
N ASP A 149 15.35 11.30 14.74
CA ASP A 149 16.42 12.26 14.43
C ASP A 149 15.86 13.66 14.11
N LEU A 150 14.73 13.76 13.42
CA LEU A 150 14.04 15.05 13.20
C LEU A 150 13.49 15.62 14.51
N ASP A 151 12.86 14.79 15.34
CA ASP A 151 12.36 15.19 16.66
C ASP A 151 13.50 15.74 17.54
N MET A 152 14.62 15.04 17.57
CA MET A 152 15.81 15.44 18.31
C MET A 152 16.37 16.78 17.82
N VAL A 153 16.39 17.04 16.51
CA VAL A 153 16.79 18.35 15.97
C VAL A 153 15.82 19.44 16.41
N ILE A 154 14.52 19.21 16.31
CA ILE A 154 13.47 20.18 16.68
C ILE A 154 13.54 20.51 18.17
N ASP A 155 13.72 19.51 19.04
CA ASP A 155 13.91 19.69 20.48
C ASP A 155 15.10 20.59 20.82
N ARG A 156 16.20 20.43 20.09
CA ARG A 156 17.40 21.27 20.27
C ARG A 156 17.15 22.72 19.83
N ILE A 157 16.37 22.92 18.76
CA ILE A 157 15.95 24.24 18.30
C ILE A 157 15.00 24.89 19.32
N GLU A 158 14.00 24.17 19.80
CA GLU A 158 13.09 24.64 20.85
C GLU A 158 13.84 25.03 22.12
N ALA A 159 14.78 24.19 22.57
CA ALA A 159 15.60 24.48 23.74
C ALA A 159 16.48 25.72 23.55
N ALA A 160 16.98 25.95 22.33
CA ALA A 160 17.72 27.17 21.98
C ALA A 160 16.79 28.40 21.99
N ALA A 161 15.58 28.29 21.44
CA ALA A 161 14.57 29.34 21.42
C ALA A 161 14.12 29.72 22.85
N LYS A 162 13.84 28.74 23.72
CA LYS A 162 13.50 28.93 25.14
C LYS A 162 14.60 29.69 25.91
N LYS A 163 15.87 29.49 25.53
CA LYS A 163 17.03 30.21 26.09
C LYS A 163 17.27 31.58 25.44
N GLY A 164 16.42 32.01 24.50
CA GLY A 164 16.54 33.28 23.80
C GLY A 164 17.74 33.37 22.86
N ARG A 165 18.27 32.22 22.41
CA ARG A 165 19.35 32.19 21.41
C ARG A 165 18.79 32.67 20.07
N LYS A 166 19.67 33.28 19.27
CA LYS A 166 19.35 33.78 17.93
C LYS A 166 19.90 32.91 16.80
N LYS A 167 20.76 31.95 17.14
CA LYS A 167 21.43 31.07 16.19
C LYS A 167 21.42 29.65 16.74
N ILE A 168 21.31 28.69 15.84
CA ILE A 168 21.43 27.26 16.09
C ILE A 168 22.72 26.74 15.44
N ASN A 169 23.16 25.54 15.83
CA ASN A 169 24.27 24.89 15.15
C ASN A 169 23.86 24.59 13.69
N LYS A 170 24.61 25.09 12.71
CA LYS A 170 24.33 24.86 11.28
C LYS A 170 24.47 23.40 10.90
N ASP A 171 25.39 22.66 11.52
CA ASP A 171 25.57 21.23 11.23
C ASP A 171 24.32 20.43 11.64
N LEU A 172 23.63 20.86 12.71
CA LEU A 172 22.39 20.24 13.16
C LEU A 172 21.24 20.49 12.17
N VAL A 173 21.15 21.72 11.66
CA VAL A 173 20.15 22.09 10.64
C VAL A 173 20.43 21.38 9.31
N LYS A 174 21.70 21.31 8.93
CA LYS A 174 22.14 20.57 7.74
C LYS A 174 21.80 19.08 7.88
N PHE A 175 22.02 18.47 9.03
CA PHE A 175 21.62 17.08 9.27
C PHE A 175 20.13 16.84 9.05
N ALA A 176 19.25 17.76 9.50
CA ALA A 176 17.81 17.65 9.24
C ALA A 176 17.46 17.80 7.74
N ILE A 177 18.12 18.71 7.03
CA ILE A 177 17.96 18.84 5.57
C ILE A 177 18.43 17.58 4.86
N ASP A 178 19.57 17.01 5.30
CA ASP A 178 20.12 15.78 4.73
C ASP A 178 19.17 14.59 4.92
N ILE A 179 18.43 14.51 6.04
CA ILE A 179 17.35 13.53 6.22
C ILE A 179 16.21 13.77 5.22
N LEU A 180 15.70 15.01 5.13
CA LEU A 180 14.55 15.32 4.27
C LEU A 180 14.87 15.14 2.78
N GLU A 181 16.09 15.46 2.35
CA GLU A 181 16.54 15.33 0.97
C GLU A 181 17.08 13.93 0.62
N GLY A 182 17.28 13.05 1.61
CA GLY A 182 17.87 11.72 1.41
C GLY A 182 19.37 11.77 1.09
N ASN A 183 20.10 12.77 1.59
CA ASN A 183 21.55 12.83 1.42
C ASN A 183 22.25 11.78 2.32
N PRO A 184 23.48 11.35 2.00
CA PRO A 184 24.19 10.35 2.79
C PRO A 184 24.39 10.75 4.25
N ILE A 185 24.04 9.84 5.17
CA ILE A 185 24.17 10.01 6.62
C ILE A 185 24.58 8.67 7.28
N ASP A 186 25.08 8.73 8.52
CA ASP A 186 25.44 7.53 9.29
C ASP A 186 24.21 6.92 9.98
N ARG A 187 23.26 6.41 9.18
CA ARG A 187 22.01 5.78 9.61
C ARG A 187 21.61 4.65 8.67
N ALA A 188 20.80 3.72 9.18
CA ALA A 188 20.26 2.62 8.39
C ALA A 188 19.45 3.10 7.18
N TYR A 189 18.71 4.20 7.32
CA TYR A 189 17.87 4.79 6.28
C TYR A 189 18.60 5.81 5.38
N SER A 190 19.94 5.82 5.38
CA SER A 190 20.72 6.73 4.53
C SER A 190 20.33 6.58 3.05
N GLY A 191 20.08 7.70 2.37
CA GLY A 191 19.66 7.70 0.96
C GLY A 191 18.14 7.76 0.75
N LEU A 192 17.33 7.48 1.78
CA LEU A 192 15.87 7.54 1.70
C LEU A 192 15.38 8.97 1.97
N PRO A 193 14.83 9.69 0.98
CA PRO A 193 14.34 11.05 1.19
C PRO A 193 12.92 11.06 1.75
N MET A 194 12.62 12.01 2.65
CA MET A 194 11.25 12.25 3.11
C MET A 194 10.50 13.24 2.19
N LEU A 195 11.24 13.93 1.32
CA LEU A 195 10.72 14.62 0.15
C LEU A 195 10.73 13.63 -1.02
N HIS A 196 9.57 13.14 -1.44
CA HIS A 196 9.45 12.05 -2.40
C HIS A 196 9.62 12.51 -3.86
N TYR A 197 10.70 13.23 -4.14
CA TYR A 197 11.02 13.80 -5.45
C TYR A 197 11.77 12.82 -6.38
N GLN A 198 12.16 11.65 -5.87
CA GLN A 198 13.02 10.67 -6.57
C GLN A 198 12.24 9.66 -7.43
N GLY A 199 10.92 9.78 -7.57
CA GLY A 199 10.10 8.85 -8.34
C GLY A 199 10.63 8.51 -9.75
N PRO A 200 11.18 9.46 -10.53
CA PRO A 200 11.76 9.18 -11.85
C PRO A 200 12.92 8.18 -11.86
N VAL A 201 13.64 8.02 -10.75
CA VAL A 201 14.84 7.16 -10.65
C VAL A 201 14.63 5.93 -9.78
N ASN A 202 13.49 5.81 -9.09
CA ASN A 202 13.13 4.67 -8.25
C ASN A 202 12.56 3.48 -9.05
N ASP A 203 13.09 3.23 -10.26
CA ASP A 203 12.80 2.07 -11.12
C ASP A 203 13.89 1.01 -10.98
N SER A 204 13.57 -0.07 -10.27
CA SER A 204 14.54 -1.14 -9.96
C SER A 204 14.47 -2.26 -11.02
N PRO A 205 15.50 -2.43 -11.88
CA PRO A 205 15.51 -3.48 -12.87
C PRO A 205 15.77 -4.85 -12.28
N VAL A 206 15.01 -5.85 -12.72
CA VAL A 206 15.34 -7.26 -12.43
C VAL A 206 16.59 -7.65 -13.22
N ILE A 207 17.64 -8.02 -12.51
CA ILE A 207 18.89 -8.48 -13.09
C ILE A 207 18.72 -9.94 -13.53
N PRO A 208 18.85 -10.27 -14.83
CA PRO A 208 18.62 -11.62 -15.32
C PRO A 208 19.72 -12.60 -14.88
N GLU A 209 19.32 -13.84 -14.62
CA GLU A 209 20.22 -14.95 -14.28
C GLU A 209 20.21 -16.00 -15.39
N TYR A 210 21.40 -16.46 -15.77
CA TYR A 210 21.61 -17.42 -16.85
C TYR A 210 22.28 -18.69 -16.31
N ASP A 211 21.88 -19.84 -16.86
CA ASP A 211 22.57 -21.11 -16.59
C ASP A 211 23.93 -21.19 -17.33
N ALA A 212 24.65 -22.31 -17.13
CA ALA A 212 25.96 -22.53 -17.75
C ALA A 212 25.91 -22.61 -19.29
N ASP A 213 24.74 -22.92 -19.86
CA ASP A 213 24.51 -23.00 -21.30
C ASP A 213 24.07 -21.64 -21.90
N GLY A 214 23.92 -20.61 -21.05
CA GLY A 214 23.51 -19.27 -21.44
C GLY A 214 21.99 -19.10 -21.60
N ASN A 215 21.18 -20.04 -21.11
CA ASN A 215 19.73 -19.89 -21.12
C ASN A 215 19.30 -19.02 -19.93
N LEU A 216 18.35 -18.12 -20.17
CA LEU A 216 17.71 -17.34 -19.11
C LEU A 216 16.90 -18.28 -18.22
N VAL A 217 17.23 -18.33 -16.93
CA VAL A 217 16.57 -19.22 -15.95
C VAL A 217 15.87 -18.46 -14.83
N GLY A 218 16.23 -17.19 -14.60
CA GLY A 218 15.57 -16.36 -13.60
C GLY A 218 16.07 -14.93 -13.57
N GLY A 219 16.04 -14.34 -12.39
CA GLY A 219 16.57 -13.01 -12.12
C GLY A 219 16.29 -12.58 -10.68
N ASN A 220 17.00 -11.55 -10.22
CA ASN A 220 16.83 -10.98 -8.89
C ASN A 220 16.72 -9.45 -8.96
N VAL A 221 15.93 -8.88 -8.04
CA VAL A 221 15.97 -7.45 -7.72
C VAL A 221 16.11 -7.29 -6.22
N ASP A 222 16.91 -6.34 -5.79
CA ASP A 222 17.07 -5.96 -4.38
C ASP A 222 16.16 -4.78 -4.07
N VAL A 223 15.48 -4.83 -2.92
CA VAL A 223 14.61 -3.74 -2.42
C VAL A 223 14.96 -3.48 -0.96
N ASN A 224 15.34 -2.25 -0.61
CA ASN A 224 15.42 -1.82 0.78
C ASN A 224 14.07 -1.24 1.20
N ILE A 225 13.54 -1.73 2.31
CA ILE A 225 12.25 -1.26 2.84
C ILE A 225 12.40 -1.00 4.34
N PHE A 226 11.83 0.10 4.80
CA PHE A 226 12.06 0.68 6.10
C PHE A 226 10.74 0.81 6.84
N TYR A 227 10.69 0.32 8.07
CA TYR A 227 9.48 0.30 8.89
C TYR A 227 9.73 1.16 10.14
N TRP A 228 8.85 2.14 10.38
CA TRP A 228 8.86 2.99 11.60
C TRP A 228 7.51 3.70 11.78
N GLY A 229 7.26 4.31 12.94
CA GLY A 229 6.23 5.36 13.07
C GLY A 229 4.85 5.07 12.45
N GLN A 230 4.42 5.80 11.41
CA GLN A 230 3.27 5.42 10.56
C GLN A 230 3.70 5.16 9.11
N HIS A 231 4.93 4.69 8.94
CA HIS A 231 5.64 4.63 7.68
C HIS A 231 6.12 3.20 7.37
N ILE A 232 5.84 2.79 6.14
CA ILE A 232 6.55 1.71 5.44
C ILE A 232 6.97 2.37 4.13
N GLU A 233 8.27 2.46 3.89
CA GLU A 233 8.80 3.15 2.71
C GLU A 233 9.92 2.33 2.09
N ALA A 234 10.06 2.39 0.76
CA ALA A 234 11.07 1.63 0.04
C ALA A 234 11.90 2.54 -0.88
N ASP A 235 13.12 2.07 -1.20
CA ASP A 235 13.96 2.68 -2.24
C ASP A 235 13.47 2.38 -3.68
N ALA A 236 12.49 1.49 -3.82
CA ALA A 236 11.85 1.15 -5.07
C ALA A 236 10.37 1.58 -5.07
N MET A 237 10.00 2.41 -6.05
CA MET A 237 8.60 2.68 -6.41
C MET A 237 8.13 1.78 -7.54
N PHE A 238 9.07 1.39 -8.41
CA PHE A 238 8.81 0.47 -9.50
C PHE A 238 9.81 -0.68 -9.51
N ILE A 239 9.34 -1.83 -9.98
CA ILE A 239 10.18 -2.93 -10.45
C ILE A 239 9.98 -3.07 -11.95
N ASN A 240 11.08 -3.21 -12.68
CA ASN A 240 11.11 -3.43 -14.12
C ASN A 240 11.37 -4.91 -14.45
N PRO A 241 10.33 -5.71 -14.75
CA PRO A 241 10.47 -7.13 -15.05
C PRO A 241 10.78 -7.43 -16.52
N ALA A 242 11.26 -6.47 -17.31
CA ALA A 242 11.43 -6.63 -18.77
C ALA A 242 12.33 -7.82 -19.14
N ALA A 243 13.36 -8.09 -18.33
CA ALA A 243 14.31 -9.17 -18.58
C ALA A 243 13.77 -10.57 -18.24
N VAL A 244 12.69 -10.68 -17.46
CA VAL A 244 12.18 -11.95 -16.89
C VAL A 244 10.72 -12.22 -17.26
N GLN A 245 10.27 -11.76 -18.44
CA GLN A 245 8.87 -11.92 -18.85
C GLN A 245 8.40 -13.39 -18.89
N GLU A 246 9.27 -14.33 -19.26
CA GLU A 246 8.91 -15.73 -19.50
C GLU A 246 9.44 -16.73 -18.45
N VAL A 247 10.22 -16.25 -17.47
CA VAL A 247 10.81 -17.06 -16.39
C VAL A 247 10.42 -16.52 -15.02
N PRO A 248 10.31 -17.36 -13.97
CA PRO A 248 10.19 -16.89 -12.59
C PRO A 248 11.42 -16.09 -12.15
N TRP A 249 11.31 -15.32 -11.09
CA TRP A 249 12.39 -14.47 -10.56
C TRP A 249 12.22 -14.30 -9.05
N THR A 250 13.14 -13.58 -8.40
CA THR A 250 13.15 -13.39 -6.94
C THR A 250 13.23 -11.90 -6.60
N VAL A 251 12.54 -11.48 -5.54
CA VAL A 251 12.81 -10.21 -4.86
C VAL A 251 13.58 -10.50 -3.59
N THR A 252 14.75 -9.90 -3.44
CA THR A 252 15.50 -9.89 -2.19
C THR A 252 15.17 -8.61 -1.42
N TYR A 253 14.37 -8.76 -0.37
CA TYR A 253 14.02 -7.65 0.51
C TYR A 253 15.07 -7.51 1.61
N ASN A 254 15.51 -6.27 1.84
CA ASN A 254 16.26 -5.85 3.00
C ASN A 254 15.35 -4.99 3.87
N VAL A 255 14.67 -5.61 4.83
CA VAL A 255 13.67 -4.97 5.68
C VAL A 255 14.33 -4.44 6.94
N HIS A 256 14.37 -3.12 7.09
CA HIS A 256 14.99 -2.43 8.23
C HIS A 256 13.91 -2.04 9.24
N ILE A 257 13.91 -2.69 10.41
CA ILE A 257 12.99 -2.38 11.50
C ILE A 257 13.60 -1.31 12.40
N LEU A 258 13.13 -0.08 12.26
CA LEU A 258 13.55 1.05 13.09
C LEU A 258 12.60 1.20 14.30
N ASN A 259 12.82 2.21 15.15
CA ASN A 259 11.97 2.46 16.31
C ASN A 259 10.49 2.58 15.92
N ASN A 260 9.62 1.90 16.67
CA ASN A 260 8.18 1.78 16.44
C ASN A 260 7.81 1.08 15.12
N GLY A 261 8.76 0.38 14.49
CA GLY A 261 8.62 -0.29 13.20
C GLY A 261 8.25 -1.77 13.25
N MET A 262 8.17 -2.38 14.44
CA MET A 262 7.87 -3.82 14.58
C MET A 262 6.58 -4.20 13.84
N GLU A 263 6.66 -5.24 13.00
CA GLU A 263 5.56 -5.65 12.13
C GLU A 263 5.77 -7.07 11.57
N ASP A 264 4.71 -7.68 11.02
CA ASP A 264 4.82 -8.86 10.18
C ASP A 264 5.16 -8.46 8.73
N PHE A 265 6.16 -9.11 8.14
CA PHE A 265 6.47 -8.99 6.73
C PHE A 265 5.45 -9.77 5.90
N SER A 266 4.59 -9.04 5.20
CA SER A 266 3.55 -9.61 4.35
C SER A 266 3.41 -8.88 3.02
N PRO A 267 4.34 -9.06 2.08
CA PRO A 267 4.15 -8.54 0.73
C PRO A 267 2.97 -9.25 0.07
N MET A 268 1.97 -8.47 -0.36
CA MET A 268 0.84 -8.95 -1.15
C MET A 268 1.15 -8.77 -2.64
N GLY A 269 1.49 -9.87 -3.31
CA GLY A 269 1.73 -9.87 -4.74
C GLY A 269 0.42 -9.80 -5.51
N SER A 270 0.33 -8.91 -6.49
CA SER A 270 -0.80 -8.82 -7.42
C SER A 270 -0.37 -9.24 -8.82
N HIS A 271 -1.27 -9.96 -9.48
CA HIS A 271 -1.06 -10.56 -10.78
C HIS A 271 -2.18 -10.21 -11.76
N VAL A 272 -1.82 -10.09 -13.02
CA VAL A 272 -2.75 -9.92 -14.15
C VAL A 272 -2.88 -11.22 -14.93
N ASN A 273 -4.06 -11.41 -15.53
CA ASN A 273 -4.28 -12.50 -16.46
C ASN A 273 -3.48 -12.31 -17.76
N ARG A 274 -3.30 -13.41 -18.49
CA ARG A 274 -2.77 -13.41 -19.86
C ARG A 274 -3.66 -14.27 -20.74
N PHE A 275 -3.91 -13.83 -21.96
CA PHE A 275 -4.74 -14.57 -22.90
C PHE A 275 -4.37 -14.31 -24.36
N ILE A 276 -4.75 -15.22 -25.24
CA ILE A 276 -4.61 -15.05 -26.69
C ILE A 276 -5.83 -14.28 -27.21
N ASN A 277 -5.59 -13.11 -27.77
CA ASN A 277 -6.64 -12.30 -28.38
C ASN A 277 -7.10 -12.88 -29.73
N PRO A 278 -8.19 -12.37 -30.34
CA PRO A 278 -8.68 -12.87 -31.64
C PRO A 278 -7.68 -12.77 -32.81
N LYS A 279 -6.58 -12.02 -32.66
CA LYS A 279 -5.50 -11.92 -33.65
C LYS A 279 -4.39 -12.96 -33.43
N GLY A 280 -4.55 -13.88 -32.48
CA GLY A 280 -3.53 -14.89 -32.15
C GLY A 280 -2.34 -14.34 -31.36
N VAL A 281 -2.46 -13.12 -30.81
CA VAL A 281 -1.39 -12.47 -30.05
C VAL A 281 -1.69 -12.57 -28.57
N GLU A 282 -0.69 -12.96 -27.77
CA GLU A 282 -0.79 -12.92 -26.32
C GLU A 282 -0.83 -11.47 -25.83
N VAL A 283 -1.81 -11.15 -24.99
CA VAL A 283 -1.99 -9.81 -24.41
C VAL A 283 -2.19 -9.90 -22.90
N THR A 284 -1.92 -8.78 -22.24
CA THR A 284 -2.26 -8.57 -20.83
C THR A 284 -3.77 -8.48 -20.68
N GLY A 285 -4.30 -9.25 -19.74
CA GLY A 285 -5.70 -9.25 -19.34
C GLY A 285 -5.97 -8.40 -18.10
N PRO A 286 -7.21 -8.45 -17.61
CA PRO A 286 -7.61 -7.80 -16.37
C PRO A 286 -6.85 -8.37 -15.16
N PRO A 287 -6.93 -7.69 -14.00
CA PRO A 287 -6.43 -8.22 -12.74
C PRO A 287 -6.96 -9.63 -12.48
N HIS A 288 -6.09 -10.52 -12.01
CA HIS A 288 -6.42 -11.92 -11.76
C HIS A 288 -6.45 -12.20 -10.26
N ALA A 289 -5.31 -12.00 -9.60
CA ALA A 289 -5.09 -12.46 -8.25
C ALA A 289 -4.15 -11.54 -7.47
N SER A 290 -4.59 -11.04 -6.32
CA SER A 290 -3.75 -10.70 -5.17
C SER A 290 -3.68 -11.83 -4.13
N MET A 291 -2.53 -11.99 -3.49
CA MET A 291 -2.34 -12.85 -2.32
C MET A 291 -1.15 -12.40 -1.50
N ASP A 292 -1.22 -12.55 -0.18
CA ASP A 292 -0.05 -12.40 0.68
C ASP A 292 0.95 -13.52 0.38
N GLN A 293 2.19 -13.16 0.03
CA GLN A 293 3.22 -14.14 -0.37
C GLN A 293 3.85 -14.83 0.85
N THR A 294 3.81 -14.18 2.01
CA THR A 294 4.29 -14.68 3.29
C THR A 294 3.71 -13.86 4.44
N PHE A 295 3.85 -14.39 5.65
CA PHE A 295 3.62 -13.75 6.94
C PHE A 295 4.80 -14.07 7.85
N PHE A 296 5.83 -13.24 7.80
CA PHE A 296 7.04 -13.47 8.58
C PHE A 296 7.19 -12.42 9.69
N PRO A 297 7.16 -12.79 10.98
CA PRO A 297 7.23 -11.83 12.08
C PRO A 297 8.61 -11.16 12.17
N MET A 298 8.65 -9.82 12.17
CA MET A 298 9.86 -9.01 12.36
C MET A 298 9.71 -8.15 13.61
N LEU A 299 9.95 -8.77 14.78
CA LEU A 299 9.61 -8.18 16.09
C LEU A 299 10.78 -7.51 16.79
N ASP A 300 11.98 -7.56 16.21
CA ASP A 300 13.17 -6.97 16.82
C ASP A 300 13.52 -5.64 16.14
N GLU A 301 13.28 -4.52 16.82
CA GLU A 301 13.78 -3.20 16.40
C GLU A 301 15.32 -3.17 16.40
N GLY A 302 15.91 -2.40 15.48
CA GLY A 302 17.36 -2.39 15.30
C GLY A 302 17.87 -3.63 14.58
N THR A 303 16.99 -4.32 13.86
CA THR A 303 17.34 -5.49 13.07
C THR A 303 16.96 -5.25 11.60
N ARG A 304 17.89 -5.59 10.71
CA ARG A 304 17.61 -5.77 9.29
C ARG A 304 17.36 -7.24 9.00
N TYR A 305 16.22 -7.56 8.39
CA TYR A 305 15.87 -8.88 7.90
C TYR A 305 16.12 -8.93 6.39
N THR A 306 16.90 -9.90 5.92
CA THR A 306 17.02 -10.19 4.49
C THR A 306 16.16 -11.40 4.14
N VAL A 307 15.11 -11.16 3.35
CA VAL A 307 14.10 -12.17 2.97
C VAL A 307 14.03 -12.26 1.45
N LYS A 308 14.21 -13.46 0.90
CA LYS A 308 14.09 -13.70 -0.55
C LYS A 308 12.73 -14.31 -0.86
N ILE A 309 11.94 -13.65 -1.70
CA ILE A 309 10.60 -14.10 -2.07
C ILE A 309 10.56 -14.44 -3.55
N LYS A 310 10.22 -15.69 -3.84
CA LYS A 310 9.99 -16.19 -5.20
C LYS A 310 8.78 -15.51 -5.82
N GLN A 311 8.97 -15.00 -7.02
CA GLN A 311 7.94 -14.38 -7.83
C GLN A 311 7.60 -15.25 -9.04
N THR A 312 6.38 -15.09 -9.54
CA THR A 312 5.96 -15.71 -10.81
C THR A 312 6.63 -15.03 -12.01
N LYS A 313 6.31 -15.46 -13.23
CA LYS A 313 6.87 -14.87 -14.45
C LYS A 313 6.58 -13.37 -14.55
N GLY A 314 7.54 -12.58 -15.04
CA GLY A 314 7.44 -11.13 -15.14
C GLY A 314 6.23 -10.63 -15.94
N LYS A 315 5.72 -11.42 -16.89
CA LYS A 315 4.53 -11.09 -17.68
C LYS A 315 3.21 -11.06 -16.91
N TYR A 316 3.17 -11.72 -15.74
CA TYR A 316 2.02 -11.74 -14.84
C TYR A 316 2.13 -10.67 -13.74
N PHE A 317 3.31 -10.10 -13.52
CA PHE A 317 3.54 -9.15 -12.44
C PHE A 317 2.74 -7.86 -12.65
N ASN A 318 1.88 -7.51 -11.69
CA ASN A 318 1.15 -6.24 -11.69
C ASN A 318 1.80 -5.24 -10.75
N LEU A 319 1.96 -5.63 -9.49
CA LEU A 319 2.53 -4.84 -8.39
C LEU A 319 2.75 -5.74 -7.16
N ILE A 320 3.41 -5.22 -6.15
CA ILE A 320 3.42 -5.76 -4.78
C ILE A 320 2.99 -4.64 -3.81
N TYR A 321 2.14 -4.97 -2.84
CA TYR A 321 1.86 -4.10 -1.69
C TYR A 321 2.56 -4.60 -0.45
N HIS A 322 3.15 -3.69 0.32
CA HIS A 322 3.67 -3.96 1.65
C HIS A 322 2.82 -3.22 2.66
N TRP A 323 2.37 -3.93 3.67
CA TRP A 323 1.45 -3.41 4.66
C TRP A 323 1.75 -3.99 6.03
N GLY A 324 1.36 -3.23 7.06
CA GLY A 324 1.43 -3.71 8.43
C GLY A 324 0.17 -4.47 8.84
N TRP A 325 0.35 -5.66 9.41
CA TRP A 325 -0.73 -6.48 9.96
C TRP A 325 -1.05 -6.14 11.41
N ARG A 326 -0.02 -5.84 12.21
CA ARG A 326 -0.11 -5.50 13.63
C ARG A 326 -0.52 -4.06 13.83
N ILE A 327 -0.07 -3.16 12.94
CA ILE A 327 -0.40 -1.73 12.97
C ILE A 327 -1.04 -1.35 11.64
N HIS A 328 -2.37 -1.47 11.61
CA HIS A 328 -3.22 -1.18 10.44
C HIS A 328 -3.45 0.33 10.22
N PRO A 329 -3.91 0.79 9.04
CA PRO A 329 -3.36 1.87 8.21
C PRO A 329 -3.18 3.21 8.95
N PRO A 330 -2.22 4.06 8.49
CA PRO A 330 -1.93 4.34 7.07
C PRO A 330 -0.61 3.76 6.51
N ARG A 331 -0.03 2.75 7.19
CA ARG A 331 1.24 2.11 6.83
C ARG A 331 1.13 1.18 5.60
N VAL A 332 1.21 1.73 4.39
CA VAL A 332 1.25 0.94 3.14
C VAL A 332 2.23 1.53 2.13
N GLN A 333 3.06 0.69 1.53
CA GLN A 333 3.92 0.96 0.37
C GLN A 333 3.43 0.13 -0.82
N ALA A 334 3.47 0.67 -2.03
CA ALA A 334 3.34 -0.11 -3.26
C ALA A 334 4.61 -0.07 -4.09
N ILE A 335 4.86 -1.17 -4.78
CA ILE A 335 5.87 -1.26 -5.81
C ILE A 335 5.19 -1.76 -7.08
N GLU A 336 5.08 -0.89 -8.09
CA GLU A 336 4.35 -1.21 -9.32
C GLU A 336 5.26 -1.80 -10.40
N ASN A 337 4.67 -2.50 -11.36
CA ASN A 337 5.35 -2.85 -12.60
C ASN A 337 5.55 -1.59 -13.48
N SER A 338 6.80 -1.15 -13.67
CA SER A 338 7.13 0.04 -14.48
C SER A 338 6.75 -0.07 -15.95
N LEU A 339 6.54 -1.28 -16.48
CA LEU A 339 6.14 -1.48 -17.87
C LEU A 339 4.66 -1.20 -18.12
N LYS A 340 3.86 -1.02 -17.05
CA LYS A 340 2.43 -0.73 -17.20
C LYS A 340 2.23 0.66 -17.78
N LYS A 341 1.26 0.72 -18.69
CA LYS A 341 0.83 1.96 -19.34
C LYS A 341 -0.55 2.35 -18.86
N ALA A 342 -0.77 3.64 -18.70
CA ALA A 342 -2.05 4.19 -18.27
C ALA A 342 -2.25 5.63 -18.74
N GLY A 343 -3.50 6.09 -18.61
CA GLY A 343 -3.90 7.44 -18.98
C GLY A 343 -4.02 7.66 -20.50
N PRO A 344 -4.47 8.85 -20.90
CA PRO A 344 -4.74 9.18 -22.30
C PRO A 344 -3.47 9.19 -23.17
N ASP A 345 -2.31 9.54 -22.59
CA ASP A 345 -1.03 9.62 -23.30
C ASP A 345 -0.38 8.26 -23.53
N GLY A 346 -0.86 7.20 -22.87
CA GLY A 346 -0.30 5.85 -22.98
C GLY A 346 1.13 5.74 -22.44
N TRP A 347 1.53 6.67 -21.58
CA TRP A 347 2.81 6.66 -20.87
C TRP A 347 2.90 5.48 -19.91
N ASN A 348 4.12 4.99 -19.73
CA ASN A 348 4.41 4.07 -18.64
C ASN A 348 4.50 4.82 -17.30
N TYR A 349 4.56 4.10 -16.18
CA TYR A 349 4.49 4.75 -14.87
C TYR A 349 5.72 5.62 -14.56
N VAL A 350 6.91 5.21 -15.02
CA VAL A 350 8.13 6.03 -14.89
C VAL A 350 8.01 7.33 -15.68
N GLN A 351 7.39 7.28 -16.87
CA GLN A 351 7.13 8.47 -17.69
C GLN A 351 6.14 9.43 -17.02
N TRP A 352 5.16 8.91 -16.27
CA TRP A 352 4.28 9.74 -15.44
C TRP A 352 5.09 10.47 -14.36
N GLU A 353 5.92 9.76 -13.59
CA GLU A 353 6.83 10.39 -12.62
C GLU A 353 7.74 11.44 -13.26
N LYS A 354 8.32 11.15 -14.42
CA LYS A 354 9.12 12.14 -15.16
C LYS A 354 8.31 13.36 -15.57
N SER A 355 7.05 13.20 -15.96
CA SER A 355 6.17 14.32 -16.31
C SER A 355 5.89 15.25 -15.12
N ALA A 356 5.91 14.70 -13.91
CA ALA A 356 5.73 15.46 -12.68
C ALA A 356 7.03 16.14 -12.24
N PHE A 357 8.15 15.41 -12.19
CA PHE A 357 9.37 15.84 -11.50
C PHE A 357 10.53 16.27 -12.40
N CYS A 358 10.41 16.19 -13.73
CA CYS A 358 11.45 16.61 -14.67
C CYS A 358 11.01 17.82 -15.50
N GLU A 359 11.87 18.84 -15.62
CA GLU A 359 11.54 20.04 -16.41
C GLU A 359 11.32 19.72 -17.90
N GLY A 360 12.06 18.74 -18.45
CA GLY A 360 11.86 18.23 -19.82
C GLY A 360 10.65 17.31 -20.00
N GLY A 361 9.94 16.99 -18.91
CA GLY A 361 8.72 16.18 -18.90
C GLY A 361 8.94 14.67 -19.13
N ALA A 362 7.88 13.98 -19.53
CA ALA A 362 7.80 12.51 -19.58
C ALA A 362 8.90 11.80 -20.39
N ASN A 363 9.49 12.48 -21.38
CA ASN A 363 10.48 11.91 -22.28
C ASN A 363 11.89 12.46 -22.05
N ASP A 364 12.12 13.17 -20.94
CA ASP A 364 13.42 13.72 -20.59
C ASP A 364 14.44 12.58 -20.37
N PRO A 365 15.46 12.46 -21.22
CA PRO A 365 16.49 11.43 -21.08
C PRO A 365 17.53 11.78 -20.01
N ASP A 366 17.66 13.07 -19.66
CA ASP A 366 18.72 13.61 -18.82
C ASP A 366 18.25 13.88 -17.38
N CYS A 367 16.96 13.64 -17.10
CA CYS A 367 16.38 13.85 -15.77
C CYS A 367 17.06 12.98 -14.70
N ASP A 368 17.73 13.65 -13.76
CA ASP A 368 18.40 13.03 -12.61
C ASP A 368 18.24 13.91 -11.36
N PRO A 369 17.08 13.90 -10.70
CA PRO A 369 16.84 14.74 -9.54
C PRO A 369 17.68 14.35 -8.31
N VAL A 370 18.43 13.23 -8.36
CA VAL A 370 19.35 12.81 -7.30
C VAL A 370 20.75 13.37 -7.53
N GLY A 371 21.29 13.18 -8.74
CA GLY A 371 22.64 13.59 -9.11
C GLY A 371 22.78 15.02 -9.64
N ASN A 372 21.68 15.66 -10.07
CA ASN A 372 21.67 17.02 -10.60
C ASN A 372 20.89 17.98 -9.67
N GLN A 373 21.55 19.03 -9.19
CA GLN A 373 20.95 20.01 -8.28
C GLN A 373 19.81 20.81 -8.93
N ALA A 374 19.88 21.13 -10.22
CA ALA A 374 18.83 21.88 -10.90
C ALA A 374 17.55 21.05 -11.04
N ASP A 375 17.70 19.77 -11.40
CA ASP A 375 16.59 18.81 -11.48
C ASP A 375 16.01 18.57 -10.09
N LYS A 376 16.85 18.47 -9.06
CA LYS A 376 16.41 18.37 -7.66
C LYS A 376 15.58 19.58 -7.23
N ASP A 377 16.08 20.79 -7.50
CA ASP A 377 15.40 22.03 -7.14
C ASP A 377 14.06 22.14 -7.87
N TYR A 378 14.00 21.76 -9.15
CA TYR A 378 12.76 21.66 -9.91
C TYR A 378 11.80 20.65 -9.29
N ALA A 379 12.26 19.42 -9.03
CA ALA A 379 11.43 18.35 -8.50
C ALA A 379 10.86 18.69 -7.11
N ILE A 380 11.67 19.27 -6.21
CA ILE A 380 11.20 19.74 -4.91
C ILE A 380 10.20 20.90 -5.06
N ALA A 381 10.36 21.76 -6.08
CA ALA A 381 9.40 22.82 -6.35
C ALA A 381 8.02 22.29 -6.77
N GLN A 382 7.92 21.07 -7.30
CA GLN A 382 6.65 20.44 -7.69
C GLN A 382 5.84 19.92 -6.50
N ILE A 383 6.51 19.67 -5.36
CA ILE A 383 5.85 19.28 -4.11
C ILE A 383 5.10 20.49 -3.55
N GLY A 384 3.86 20.30 -3.09
CA GLY A 384 3.02 21.35 -2.52
C GLY A 384 3.53 21.95 -1.22
N GLU A 385 3.24 23.23 -0.98
CA GLU A 385 3.58 23.94 0.27
C GLU A 385 2.81 23.43 1.50
N LEU A 386 1.71 22.69 1.29
CA LEU A 386 0.98 22.02 2.37
C LEU A 386 1.65 20.72 2.83
N SER A 387 2.66 20.23 2.10
CA SER A 387 3.44 19.05 2.51
C SER A 387 4.11 19.30 3.87
N PRO A 388 3.82 18.51 4.90
CA PRO A 388 4.50 18.61 6.18
C PRO A 388 6.02 18.49 6.08
N ALA A 389 6.52 17.59 5.22
CA ALA A 389 7.95 17.43 4.96
C ALA A 389 8.56 18.67 4.27
N LYS A 390 7.88 19.24 3.26
CA LYS A 390 8.36 20.47 2.59
C LYS A 390 8.33 21.68 3.52
N ARG A 391 7.32 21.79 4.38
CA ARG A 391 7.25 22.83 5.42
C ARG A 391 8.45 22.76 6.36
N MET A 392 8.80 21.56 6.84
CA MET A 392 10.01 21.36 7.66
C MET A 392 11.27 21.77 6.88
N TRP A 393 11.40 21.31 5.64
CA TRP A 393 12.55 21.61 4.78
C TRP A 393 12.74 23.13 4.57
N THR A 394 11.68 23.86 4.22
CA THR A 394 11.70 25.31 4.01
C THR A 394 12.13 26.04 5.29
N LEU A 395 11.58 25.63 6.44
CA LEU A 395 11.95 26.20 7.74
C LEU A 395 13.42 25.94 8.08
N PHE A 396 13.93 24.72 7.85
CA PHE A 396 15.34 24.40 8.06
C PHE A 396 16.25 25.22 7.13
N ARG A 397 15.92 25.35 5.84
CA ARG A 397 16.72 26.14 4.89
C ARG A 397 16.75 27.62 5.24
N SER A 398 15.64 28.19 5.70
CA SER A 398 15.60 29.60 6.12
C SER A 398 16.61 29.92 7.22
N MET A 399 16.94 28.96 8.08
CA MET A 399 17.94 29.12 9.15
C MET A 399 19.39 29.06 8.65
N LEU A 400 19.65 28.64 7.42
CA LEU A 400 20.99 28.63 6.81
C LEU A 400 21.31 29.92 6.03
N GLU A 401 20.31 30.54 5.38
CA GLU A 401 20.45 31.67 4.45
C GLU A 401 20.76 33.02 5.13
N ASP A 402 20.42 33.17 6.41
CA ASP A 402 20.49 34.45 7.16
C ASP A 402 21.90 35.02 7.44
N ASP A 403 22.98 34.35 7.03
CA ASP A 403 24.35 34.74 7.40
C ASP A 403 25.21 35.34 6.27
N ASP A 404 24.79 35.25 5.00
CA ASP A 404 25.66 35.64 3.87
C ASP A 404 25.59 37.15 3.53
N ASP A 405 24.63 37.90 4.06
CA ASP A 405 24.39 39.28 3.63
C ASP A 405 25.08 40.38 4.48
N HIS A 406 26.06 40.02 5.31
CA HIS A 406 26.81 40.99 6.15
C HIS A 406 28.33 41.02 5.89
N GLY A 407 28.78 40.36 4.83
CA GLY A 407 30.19 40.08 4.59
C GLY A 407 30.98 41.00 3.66
N ASP A 408 30.45 41.97 2.91
CA ASP A 408 31.32 42.70 1.95
C ASP A 408 30.93 44.14 1.51
N MET A 409 30.38 44.97 2.41
CA MET A 409 30.16 46.40 2.12
C MET A 409 30.94 47.39 3.01
N LYS A 410 32.17 47.04 3.41
CA LYS A 410 33.09 48.00 4.03
C LYS A 410 34.53 47.84 3.51
N LYS A 411 34.79 48.26 2.28
CA LYS A 411 36.04 48.95 1.85
C LYS A 411 36.06 49.23 0.34
N LYS A 412 35.58 50.42 -0.06
CA LYS A 412 36.01 51.24 -1.21
C LYS A 412 35.08 52.46 -1.19
N GLY A 413 35.49 53.63 -0.73
CA GLY A 413 36.49 54.47 -1.38
C GLY A 413 35.76 55.75 -1.81
N LYS A 414 36.08 56.88 -1.17
CA LYS A 414 35.47 58.20 -1.36
C LYS A 414 35.66 58.75 -2.78
N LYS A 415 34.72 59.64 -3.15
CA LYS A 415 34.73 60.71 -4.19
C LYS A 415 34.15 60.37 -5.57
N HIS A 416 32.92 60.84 -5.83
CA HIS A 416 32.71 61.99 -6.72
C HIS A 416 31.29 62.58 -6.61
N LYS A 417 31.22 63.91 -6.48
CA LYS A 417 30.01 64.74 -6.65
C LYS A 417 29.67 64.84 -8.15
N LYS A 418 28.40 64.61 -8.52
CA LYS A 418 27.46 65.59 -9.11
C LYS A 418 26.30 64.90 -9.85
N ASP A 419 25.11 65.40 -9.56
CA ASP A 419 23.97 65.59 -10.45
C ASP A 419 23.41 64.40 -11.25
N LYS A 420 22.23 63.91 -10.83
CA LYS A 420 21.00 63.99 -11.64
C LYS A 420 19.78 63.47 -10.86
N LYS A 421 18.75 64.32 -10.82
CA LYS A 421 17.39 64.01 -10.39
C LYS A 421 16.82 62.88 -11.25
N HIS A 422 16.54 61.73 -10.67
CA HIS A 422 15.55 60.79 -11.23
C HIS A 422 14.63 60.23 -10.15
N LYS A 423 13.40 59.99 -10.62
CA LYS A 423 12.16 59.80 -9.87
C LYS A 423 12.20 58.65 -8.88
N LYS A 424 11.61 58.94 -7.73
CA LYS A 424 11.46 58.10 -6.55
C LYS A 424 10.25 57.16 -6.76
N HIS A 425 10.46 55.97 -7.30
CA HIS A 425 9.60 54.81 -7.03
C HIS A 425 10.29 53.95 -5.97
N LYS A 426 10.08 54.30 -4.71
CA LYS A 426 10.40 53.44 -3.57
C LYS A 426 9.30 52.37 -3.55
N LYS A 427 9.58 51.22 -4.15
CA LYS A 427 8.79 50.00 -3.93
C LYS A 427 9.25 49.45 -2.59
N ASP A 428 8.35 49.40 -1.62
CA ASP A 428 8.58 48.87 -0.28
C ASP A 428 8.91 47.38 -0.34
N LYS A 429 10.19 47.03 -0.60
CA LYS A 429 10.75 45.77 -0.12
C LYS A 429 11.13 45.98 1.33
N LYS A 430 10.19 45.62 2.20
CA LYS A 430 10.35 45.64 3.64
C LYS A 430 11.10 44.36 4.01
N ASP A 431 12.43 44.42 3.94
CA ASP A 431 13.30 43.34 4.41
C ASP A 431 12.97 43.08 5.89
N LYS A 432 12.30 41.95 6.12
CA LYS A 432 11.85 41.47 7.43
C LYS A 432 13.09 41.03 8.20
N LYS A 433 13.74 41.97 8.88
CA LYS A 433 14.80 41.66 9.84
C LYS A 433 14.22 40.78 10.95
N LEU A 434 14.58 39.50 10.97
CA LEU A 434 14.06 38.47 11.87
C LEU A 434 14.30 38.88 13.33
N LYS A 435 13.21 39.16 14.04
CA LYS A 435 13.22 39.69 15.42
C LYS A 435 13.46 38.54 16.39
N LYS A 436 13.78 38.85 17.66
CA LYS A 436 14.01 37.90 18.77
C LYS A 436 12.85 36.89 19.05
N GLY A 437 11.76 36.91 18.27
CA GLY A 437 10.68 35.92 18.28
C GLY A 437 10.72 34.93 17.10
N ASP A 438 11.72 35.04 16.21
CA ASP A 438 11.74 34.28 14.97
C ASP A 438 12.12 32.81 15.16
N LEU A 439 13.21 32.52 15.89
CA LEU A 439 13.56 31.13 16.21
C LEU A 439 12.48 30.41 17.02
N ALA A 440 11.75 31.14 17.88
CA ALA A 440 10.62 30.57 18.63
C ALA A 440 9.41 30.26 17.73
N HIS A 441 9.15 31.12 16.75
CA HIS A 441 8.12 30.89 15.73
C HIS A 441 8.49 29.72 14.83
N ILE A 442 9.72 29.71 14.29
CA ILE A 442 10.27 28.61 13.49
C ILE A 442 10.18 27.28 14.26
N ALA A 443 10.57 27.26 15.54
CA ALA A 443 10.48 26.06 16.36
C ALA A 443 9.03 25.56 16.52
N THR A 444 8.08 26.48 16.70
CA THR A 444 6.65 26.15 16.83
C THR A 444 6.10 25.58 15.53
N ASP A 445 6.43 26.20 14.39
CA ASP A 445 5.99 25.76 13.08
C ASP A 445 6.62 24.42 12.67
N LEU A 446 7.90 24.22 13.00
CA LEU A 446 8.61 22.95 12.81
C LEU A 446 7.92 21.82 13.59
N ARG A 447 7.62 22.06 14.87
CA ARG A 447 6.95 21.08 15.72
C ARG A 447 5.55 20.73 15.20
N ALA A 448 4.80 21.73 14.72
CA ALA A 448 3.50 21.52 14.09
C ALA A 448 3.62 20.70 12.80
N ALA A 449 4.54 21.05 11.90
CA ALA A 449 4.78 20.31 10.67
C ALA A 449 5.26 18.87 10.94
N TYR A 450 6.09 18.66 11.95
CA TYR A 450 6.51 17.32 12.39
C TYR A 450 5.33 16.47 12.87
N TYR A 451 4.43 17.01 13.69
CA TYR A 451 3.24 16.29 14.14
C TYR A 451 2.19 16.06 13.04
N ASP A 452 2.16 16.92 12.03
CA ASP A 452 1.36 16.68 10.83
C ASP A 452 1.98 15.54 10.01
N TRP A 453 3.30 15.51 9.86
CA TRP A 453 4.04 14.51 9.07
C TRP A 453 3.95 13.09 9.65
N THR A 454 4.17 12.94 10.96
CA THR A 454 4.16 11.65 11.68
C THR A 454 2.77 11.02 11.81
N ASP A 455 1.70 11.81 11.64
CA ASP A 455 0.32 11.36 11.81
C ASP A 455 -0.51 11.57 10.55
N ARG A 456 -0.52 10.53 9.71
CA ARG A 456 -1.24 10.52 8.43
C ARG A 456 -2.73 10.18 8.59
N THR A 457 -3.20 9.92 9.82
CA THR A 457 -4.62 9.61 10.12
C THR A 457 -5.51 10.84 10.26
N LYS A 458 -4.93 12.03 10.07
CA LYS A 458 -5.64 13.31 10.03
C LYS A 458 -5.12 14.15 8.86
N LEU A 459 -5.87 15.18 8.49
CA LEU A 459 -5.38 16.19 7.55
C LEU A 459 -4.35 17.10 8.24
N PRO A 460 -3.30 17.54 7.52
CA PRO A 460 -2.30 18.44 8.08
C PRO A 460 -2.88 19.85 8.29
N ALA A 461 -2.18 20.67 9.08
CA ALA A 461 -2.58 22.04 9.35
C ALA A 461 -2.76 22.84 8.05
N GLY A 462 -3.86 23.60 7.98
CA GLY A 462 -4.20 24.42 6.81
C GLY A 462 -5.12 23.72 5.81
N VAL A 463 -5.54 22.47 6.07
CA VAL A 463 -6.47 21.73 5.21
C VAL A 463 -7.75 21.44 5.97
N GLU A 464 -8.88 21.86 5.40
CA GLU A 464 -10.21 21.63 5.96
C GLU A 464 -10.82 20.38 5.33
N ALA A 465 -11.46 19.56 6.17
CA ALA A 465 -12.18 18.38 5.71
C ALA A 465 -13.57 18.77 5.18
N ASP A 466 -13.98 18.19 4.06
CA ASP A 466 -15.27 18.43 3.41
C ASP A 466 -16.41 17.76 4.19
N PRO A 467 -17.25 18.53 4.94
CA PRO A 467 -18.23 18.02 5.90
C PRO A 467 -19.26 17.05 5.30
N ASP A 468 -19.42 17.04 3.97
CA ASP A 468 -20.37 16.18 3.26
C ASP A 468 -19.76 14.84 2.79
N ALA A 469 -18.45 14.66 2.97
CA ALA A 469 -17.73 13.45 2.58
C ALA A 469 -17.69 12.43 3.74
N THR A 470 -17.69 11.14 3.40
CA THR A 470 -17.33 10.07 4.36
C THR A 470 -15.83 10.17 4.71
N MET A 471 -15.02 10.56 3.74
CA MET A 471 -13.59 10.73 3.91
C MET A 471 -13.08 11.90 3.06
N THR A 472 -12.29 12.76 3.68
CA THR A 472 -11.49 13.75 2.94
C THR A 472 -10.04 13.30 2.96
N MET A 473 -9.42 13.25 1.79
CA MET A 473 -8.02 12.88 1.60
C MET A 473 -7.27 14.07 1.01
N LEU A 474 -6.03 14.27 1.42
CA LEU A 474 -5.08 15.19 0.80
C LEU A 474 -3.94 14.37 0.19
N TYR A 475 -3.79 14.50 -1.12
CA TYR A 475 -2.61 14.10 -1.85
C TYR A 475 -1.59 15.24 -1.80
N VAL A 476 -0.40 14.97 -1.26
CA VAL A 476 0.73 15.89 -1.31
C VAL A 476 2.04 15.13 -1.11
N ASN A 477 3.13 15.50 -1.79
CA ASN A 477 4.45 14.87 -1.63
C ASN A 477 4.41 13.34 -1.82
N ASN A 478 3.73 12.84 -2.86
CA ASN A 478 3.58 11.40 -3.10
C ASN A 478 3.10 10.59 -1.87
N THR A 479 2.28 11.22 -1.03
CA THR A 479 1.66 10.62 0.17
C THR A 479 0.21 11.05 0.34
N PHE A 480 -0.55 10.26 1.10
CA PHE A 480 -1.89 10.62 1.56
C PHE A 480 -1.92 10.91 3.05
N TYR A 481 -2.66 11.98 3.36
CA TYR A 481 -3.22 12.29 4.66
C TYR A 481 -4.74 12.18 4.55
N GLY A 482 -5.41 11.57 5.53
CA GLY A 482 -6.86 11.38 5.45
C GLY A 482 -7.54 11.78 6.75
N SER A 483 -8.63 12.54 6.65
CA SER A 483 -9.55 12.78 7.77
C SER A 483 -10.87 12.08 7.49
N ARG A 484 -11.34 11.32 8.49
CA ARG A 484 -12.61 10.59 8.44
C ARG A 484 -13.71 11.46 9.03
N GLN A 485 -14.83 11.56 8.33
CA GLN A 485 -15.98 12.32 8.80
C GLN A 485 -17.23 11.43 8.74
N GLY A 486 -18.11 11.58 9.74
CA GLY A 486 -19.40 10.88 9.73
C GLY A 486 -19.39 9.37 10.02
N LEU A 487 -18.23 8.70 10.18
CA LEU A 487 -18.15 7.30 10.64
C LEU A 487 -18.42 7.19 12.15
N GLN A 488 -19.61 7.58 12.62
CA GLN A 488 -19.91 7.69 14.05
C GLN A 488 -20.08 6.32 14.74
N GLY A 489 -20.13 5.24 13.95
CA GLY A 489 -20.39 3.85 14.36
C GLY A 489 -21.68 3.67 15.16
N GLU A 490 -22.51 4.72 15.26
CA GLU A 490 -23.82 4.70 15.87
C GLU A 490 -24.79 4.00 14.90
N GLY A 491 -25.29 2.83 15.29
CA GLY A 491 -26.06 1.94 14.39
C GLY A 491 -25.31 0.70 13.91
N SER A 492 -24.00 0.61 14.16
CA SER A 492 -23.13 -0.55 13.83
C SER A 492 -23.49 -1.88 14.53
N GLY A 493 -24.42 -1.87 15.49
CA GLY A 493 -24.68 -3.02 16.36
C GLY A 493 -23.59 -3.30 17.40
N GLN A 494 -22.51 -2.50 17.46
CA GLN A 494 -21.40 -2.71 18.41
C GLN A 494 -21.63 -2.08 19.80
N GLY A 495 -22.80 -1.50 20.05
CA GLY A 495 -23.16 -0.92 21.35
C GLY A 495 -22.19 0.19 21.79
N PRO A 496 -21.66 0.16 23.03
CA PRO A 496 -20.71 1.16 23.55
C PRO A 496 -19.39 1.30 22.78
N ALA A 497 -19.10 0.38 21.85
CA ALA A 497 -17.92 0.42 21.00
C ALA A 497 -18.14 1.15 19.67
N SER A 498 -19.29 1.82 19.47
CA SER A 498 -19.58 2.60 18.25
C SER A 498 -18.48 3.59 17.87
N TRP A 499 -17.82 4.23 18.84
CA TRP A 499 -16.68 5.13 18.60
C TRP A 499 -15.48 4.47 17.89
N LYS A 500 -15.37 3.13 17.89
CA LYS A 500 -14.30 2.39 17.21
C LYS A 500 -14.37 2.50 15.67
N GLY A 501 -15.53 2.84 15.11
CA GLY A 501 -15.69 3.10 13.66
C GLY A 501 -14.87 4.29 13.16
N VAL A 502 -14.70 5.32 13.99
CA VAL A 502 -13.83 6.47 13.68
C VAL A 502 -12.35 6.07 13.85
N ALA A 503 -12.03 5.36 14.94
CA ALA A 503 -10.66 5.14 15.41
C ALA A 503 -9.85 4.18 14.51
N ASN A 504 -10.48 3.14 13.96
CA ASN A 504 -9.79 2.09 13.21
C ASN A 504 -9.99 2.14 11.69
N GLY A 505 -10.72 3.16 11.24
CA GLY A 505 -11.03 3.33 9.83
C GLY A 505 -12.03 2.32 9.35
N SER A 506 -12.91 1.83 10.22
CA SER A 506 -13.84 0.79 9.82
C SER A 506 -15.19 1.34 9.36
N VAL A 507 -15.71 0.82 8.25
CA VAL A 507 -17.01 1.18 7.69
C VAL A 507 -18.13 0.37 8.34
N HIS A 508 -18.33 0.55 9.64
CA HIS A 508 -19.27 -0.29 10.40
C HIS A 508 -20.75 -0.16 10.00
N ASP A 509 -21.10 0.88 9.25
CA ASP A 509 -22.48 1.09 8.77
C ASP A 509 -22.76 0.32 7.46
N TRP A 510 -21.73 -0.26 6.83
CA TRP A 510 -21.90 -1.09 5.63
C TRP A 510 -22.25 -2.53 6.01
N ASN A 511 -23.50 -2.74 6.38
CA ASN A 511 -24.06 -4.09 6.65
C ASN A 511 -25.09 -4.53 5.59
N ILE A 512 -25.54 -3.59 4.75
CA ILE A 512 -26.51 -3.83 3.67
C ILE A 512 -26.08 -3.08 2.40
N ARG A 513 -26.47 -3.62 1.25
CA ARG A 513 -26.38 -2.91 -0.03
C ARG A 513 -27.71 -2.19 -0.35
N PRO A 514 -27.68 -1.07 -1.10
CA PRO A 514 -26.49 -0.34 -1.52
C PRO A 514 -25.84 0.40 -0.33
N TYR A 515 -24.52 0.55 -0.36
CA TYR A 515 -23.78 1.45 0.53
C TYR A 515 -23.23 2.63 -0.27
N ASN A 516 -23.46 3.85 0.21
CA ASN A 516 -22.96 5.06 -0.45
C ASN A 516 -21.71 5.54 0.27
N PHE A 517 -20.59 5.52 -0.44
CA PHE A 517 -19.30 5.94 0.05
C PHE A 517 -18.86 7.21 -0.69
N LYS A 518 -18.67 8.31 0.05
CA LYS A 518 -18.31 9.60 -0.53
C LYS A 518 -16.90 9.99 -0.14
N VAL A 519 -16.11 10.36 -1.13
CA VAL A 519 -14.70 10.71 -0.92
C VAL A 519 -14.41 12.04 -1.58
N THR A 520 -13.85 12.98 -0.81
CA THR A 520 -13.29 14.20 -1.37
C THR A 520 -11.78 14.06 -1.38
N VAL A 521 -11.18 14.19 -2.56
CA VAL A 521 -9.73 14.12 -2.75
C VAL A 521 -9.24 15.51 -3.08
N LEU A 522 -8.34 16.01 -2.24
CA LEU A 522 -7.63 17.26 -2.42
C LEU A 522 -6.23 16.96 -2.95
N ASN A 523 -5.71 17.83 -3.81
CA ASN A 523 -4.36 17.76 -4.34
C ASN A 523 -3.65 19.09 -4.08
N ALA A 524 -2.58 19.05 -3.31
CA ALA A 524 -1.77 20.23 -3.02
C ALA A 524 -0.45 20.30 -3.81
N ASP A 525 -0.12 19.27 -4.59
CA ASP A 525 1.06 19.28 -5.45
C ASP A 525 0.80 20.08 -6.75
N HIS A 526 1.88 20.50 -7.41
CA HIS A 526 1.84 21.32 -8.62
C HIS A 526 1.64 20.51 -9.91
N PHE A 527 1.41 19.20 -9.78
CA PHE A 527 1.10 18.29 -10.87
C PHE A 527 -0.20 17.54 -10.61
N GLN A 528 -0.73 16.91 -11.66
CA GLN A 528 -2.01 16.22 -11.58
C GLN A 528 -1.84 14.87 -10.90
N HIS A 529 -2.75 14.58 -9.96
CA HIS A 529 -2.87 13.27 -9.34
C HIS A 529 -4.06 12.50 -9.90
N PHE A 530 -4.14 11.22 -9.57
CA PHE A 530 -5.24 10.36 -9.94
C PHE A 530 -5.77 9.61 -8.74
N TYR A 531 -7.09 9.51 -8.65
CA TYR A 531 -7.74 8.72 -7.63
C TYR A 531 -8.16 7.37 -8.19
N ARG A 532 -7.82 6.32 -7.44
CA ARG A 532 -8.29 4.97 -7.66
C ARG A 532 -8.79 4.39 -6.34
N ASN A 533 -9.97 3.79 -6.40
CA ASN A 533 -10.48 2.94 -5.31
C ASN A 533 -10.41 1.48 -5.76
N VAL A 534 -9.68 0.66 -5.02
CA VAL A 534 -9.54 -0.77 -5.28
C VAL A 534 -10.07 -1.58 -4.11
N ASP A 535 -10.73 -2.65 -4.49
CA ASP A 535 -11.15 -3.74 -3.65
C ASP A 535 -10.08 -4.84 -3.73
N PHE A 536 -9.41 -5.10 -2.60
CA PHE A 536 -8.49 -6.23 -2.46
C PHE A 536 -9.14 -7.30 -1.61
N GLY A 537 -9.31 -8.48 -2.19
CA GLY A 537 -9.64 -9.70 -1.49
C GLY A 537 -8.59 -10.79 -1.70
N GLY A 538 -8.62 -11.78 -0.81
CA GLY A 538 -7.82 -12.99 -0.98
C GLY A 538 -8.39 -13.84 -2.11
N THR A 539 -7.63 -14.02 -3.20
CA THR A 539 -8.07 -14.74 -4.41
C THR A 539 -7.87 -16.25 -4.30
N ARG A 540 -7.32 -16.68 -3.18
CA ARG A 540 -6.79 -18.02 -2.99
C ARG A 540 -7.19 -18.59 -1.62
N GLY A 541 -8.49 -18.76 -1.39
CA GLY A 541 -9.06 -19.44 -0.22
C GLY A 541 -8.39 -19.08 1.12
N TRP A 542 -8.00 -20.08 1.93
CA TRP A 542 -7.16 -19.83 3.11
C TRP A 542 -5.71 -19.58 2.69
N GLU A 543 -5.39 -18.33 2.37
CA GLU A 543 -4.02 -17.88 2.17
C GLU A 543 -3.24 -18.03 3.47
N ASN A 544 -2.02 -18.55 3.38
CA ASN A 544 -1.07 -18.62 4.50
C ASN A 544 -1.59 -19.38 5.72
N GLN A 545 -2.49 -20.34 5.50
CA GLN A 545 -3.11 -21.17 6.53
C GLN A 545 -2.09 -21.81 7.47
N PHE A 546 -0.89 -22.14 6.97
CA PHE A 546 0.15 -22.81 7.74
C PHE A 546 1.22 -21.87 8.29
N GLN A 547 1.17 -20.58 7.96
CA GLN A 547 2.07 -19.59 8.54
C GLN A 547 1.57 -19.20 9.91
N PHE A 548 2.50 -19.03 10.85
CA PHE A 548 2.21 -18.65 12.23
C PHE A 548 2.43 -17.13 12.35
N THR A 549 1.37 -16.40 12.64
CA THR A 549 1.42 -14.96 12.98
C THR A 549 1.38 -14.72 14.49
N ASP A 550 1.21 -15.79 15.27
CA ASP A 550 1.04 -15.69 16.72
C ASP A 550 2.38 -15.38 17.41
N PRO A 551 2.53 -14.19 18.02
CA PRO A 551 3.75 -13.81 18.74
C PRO A 551 4.08 -14.72 19.93
N THR A 552 3.16 -15.57 20.38
CA THR A 552 3.36 -16.52 21.47
C THR A 552 3.87 -17.90 21.03
N THR A 553 3.96 -18.16 19.72
CA THR A 553 4.32 -19.48 19.17
C THR A 553 5.53 -19.46 18.22
N LEU A 554 6.41 -18.45 18.34
CA LEU A 554 7.67 -18.29 17.59
C LEU A 554 8.70 -19.45 17.70
N VAL A 555 8.28 -20.61 18.20
CA VAL A 555 9.06 -21.86 18.19
C VAL A 555 8.60 -22.72 17.00
N GLY A 556 8.81 -22.23 15.78
CA GLY A 556 8.69 -23.02 14.56
C GLY A 556 10.07 -23.36 14.00
N PRO A 557 10.38 -24.62 13.65
CA PRO A 557 11.66 -24.95 13.03
C PRO A 557 11.78 -24.26 11.67
N HIS A 558 12.77 -23.37 11.52
CA HIS A 558 13.23 -22.97 10.19
C HIS A 558 13.75 -24.21 9.45
N PRO A 559 13.61 -24.29 8.11
CA PRO A 559 14.24 -25.36 7.34
C PRO A 559 15.75 -25.39 7.63
N GLU A 560 16.29 -26.59 7.84
CA GLU A 560 17.71 -26.79 8.15
C GLU A 560 18.59 -26.11 7.08
N ILE A 561 19.54 -25.29 7.53
CA ILE A 561 20.51 -24.62 6.65
C ILE A 561 21.35 -25.73 5.98
N PRO A 562 21.39 -25.81 4.64
CA PRO A 562 22.18 -26.83 3.95
C PRO A 562 23.67 -26.75 4.35
N PRO A 563 24.38 -27.90 4.49
CA PRO A 563 25.81 -27.90 4.77
C PRO A 563 26.59 -27.09 3.72
N GLY A 564 27.42 -26.14 4.17
CA GLY A 564 28.24 -25.30 3.30
C GLY A 564 27.58 -24.00 2.81
N HIS A 565 26.31 -23.75 3.15
CA HIS A 565 25.62 -22.49 2.86
C HIS A 565 26.31 -21.29 3.53
N GLU A 566 26.31 -20.11 2.89
CA GLU A 566 27.01 -18.91 3.36
C GLU A 566 26.59 -18.46 4.77
N ALA A 567 25.34 -18.76 5.16
CA ALA A 567 24.80 -18.54 6.51
C ALA A 567 25.49 -19.36 7.62
N ASN A 568 26.37 -20.32 7.29
CA ASN A 568 27.17 -21.06 8.27
C ASN A 568 28.48 -20.35 8.64
N TYR A 569 28.84 -19.24 7.97
CA TYR A 569 30.10 -18.53 8.22
C TYR A 569 29.87 -17.22 8.99
N PRO A 570 30.86 -16.71 9.75
CA PRO A 570 30.74 -15.42 10.42
C PRO A 570 30.43 -14.29 9.42
N PRO A 571 29.54 -13.34 9.75
CA PRO A 571 28.98 -13.05 11.08
C PRO A 571 27.76 -13.89 11.52
N PHE A 572 27.35 -14.89 10.74
CA PHE A 572 26.05 -15.55 10.86
C PHE A 572 25.97 -16.72 11.87
N SER A 573 27.01 -16.94 12.69
CA SER A 573 27.07 -18.07 13.65
C SER A 573 26.23 -17.90 14.92
N ASN A 574 25.58 -16.74 15.12
CA ASN A 574 24.93 -16.35 16.39
C ASN A 574 23.53 -15.73 16.21
N SER A 575 22.74 -16.09 15.19
CA SER A 575 21.33 -15.62 15.17
C SER A 575 20.58 -16.19 16.39
N PRO A 576 20.03 -15.36 17.27
CA PRO A 576 19.19 -15.86 18.35
C PRO A 576 17.92 -16.45 17.73
N ILE A 577 17.75 -17.77 17.88
CA ILE A 577 16.43 -18.39 17.79
C ILE A 577 15.62 -17.75 18.93
N ILE A 578 14.65 -16.90 18.58
CA ILE A 578 13.88 -16.10 19.55
C ILE A 578 13.08 -17.06 20.45
N SER A 579 13.52 -17.23 21.69
CA SER A 579 12.77 -17.93 22.74
C SER A 579 12.30 -16.91 23.78
N GLY A 580 10.99 -16.64 23.83
CA GLY A 580 10.42 -15.77 24.84
C GLY A 580 8.90 -15.92 24.94
N TYR A 581 8.44 -16.57 26.01
CA TYR A 581 7.09 -16.37 26.54
C TYR A 581 7.17 -15.17 27.48
N ASP A 582 6.56 -14.03 27.13
CA ASP A 582 5.80 -13.19 28.06
C ASP A 582 5.43 -11.81 27.46
N ASN A 583 4.13 -11.51 27.49
CA ASN A 583 3.54 -10.18 27.67
C ASN A 583 3.98 -9.02 26.77
N VAL A 584 4.22 -9.28 25.48
CA VAL A 584 4.42 -8.20 24.51
C VAL A 584 3.06 -7.82 23.90
N PHE A 585 2.78 -6.52 23.88
CA PHE A 585 1.72 -5.80 23.16
C PHE A 585 0.43 -5.43 23.91
N PRO A 586 0.15 -4.13 24.07
CA PRO A 586 -1.18 -3.63 23.74
C PRO A 586 -1.34 -3.73 22.21
N ILE A 587 -1.78 -4.89 21.71
CA ILE A 587 -2.28 -4.93 20.35
C ILE A 587 -3.50 -4.00 20.35
N ASN A 588 -3.48 -2.93 19.57
CA ASN A 588 -4.71 -2.19 19.29
C ASN A 588 -5.60 -3.07 18.38
N ARG A 589 -6.15 -4.16 18.94
CA ARG A 589 -7.02 -5.15 18.27
C ARG A 589 -8.40 -4.58 17.94
N SER A 590 -8.57 -3.25 17.91
CA SER A 590 -9.87 -2.55 17.99
C SER A 590 -10.85 -2.79 16.82
N GLY A 591 -10.65 -3.83 16.01
CA GLY A 591 -11.69 -4.50 15.24
C GLY A 591 -12.40 -5.64 16.01
N THR A 592 -13.15 -6.46 15.28
CA THR A 592 -13.95 -7.59 15.82
C THR A 592 -13.10 -8.75 16.38
N GLU A 593 -11.78 -8.63 16.40
CA GLU A 593 -10.83 -9.67 16.82
C GLU A 593 -10.75 -9.86 18.34
N GLU A 594 -11.23 -8.90 19.15
CA GLU A 594 -11.45 -9.10 20.60
C GLU A 594 -12.49 -10.20 20.89
N PHE A 595 -13.34 -10.55 19.93
CA PHE A 595 -14.36 -11.59 20.09
C PHE A 595 -13.91 -12.96 19.55
N LEU A 596 -12.75 -13.05 18.91
CA LEU A 596 -12.14 -14.33 18.56
C LEU A 596 -11.36 -14.81 19.77
N GLN A 597 -11.93 -15.78 20.49
CA GLN A 597 -11.23 -16.48 21.57
C GLN A 597 -9.91 -17.03 20.99
N PRO A 598 -8.74 -16.69 21.56
CA PRO A 598 -7.48 -17.31 21.18
C PRO A 598 -7.50 -18.75 21.69
N THR A 599 -8.10 -19.65 20.92
CA THR A 599 -7.87 -21.07 21.14
C THR A 599 -6.65 -21.47 20.32
N PRO A 600 -5.67 -22.19 20.91
CA PRO A 600 -4.53 -22.71 20.15
C PRO A 600 -5.03 -23.47 18.93
N ARG A 601 -4.45 -23.21 17.74
CA ARG A 601 -4.74 -24.03 16.56
C ARG A 601 -4.56 -25.49 16.93
N ASN A 602 -5.54 -26.34 16.59
CA ASN A 602 -5.38 -27.79 16.67
C ASN A 602 -4.78 -28.29 15.35
N PRO A 603 -3.47 -28.58 15.29
CA PRO A 603 -2.82 -29.05 14.06
C PRO A 603 -3.29 -30.46 13.63
N ASP A 604 -4.00 -31.19 14.50
CA ASP A 604 -4.43 -32.58 14.25
C ASP A 604 -5.84 -32.70 13.64
N ASP A 605 -6.48 -31.59 13.24
CA ASP A 605 -7.80 -31.61 12.59
C ASP A 605 -7.71 -31.34 11.08
N PRO A 606 -7.63 -32.39 10.24
CA PRO A 606 -7.43 -32.25 8.79
C PRO A 606 -8.69 -31.84 8.00
N VAL A 607 -9.87 -31.75 8.63
CA VAL A 607 -11.13 -31.51 7.90
C VAL A 607 -12.01 -30.43 8.54
N ASN A 608 -11.94 -30.21 9.87
CA ASN A 608 -12.86 -29.34 10.61
C ASN A 608 -12.21 -28.50 11.72
N GLY A 609 -10.88 -28.25 11.67
CA GLY A 609 -10.25 -27.31 12.58
C GLY A 609 -10.98 -25.96 12.45
N LEU A 610 -11.78 -25.61 13.47
CA LEU A 610 -12.72 -24.49 13.45
C LEU A 610 -12.10 -23.26 12.77
N PRO A 611 -12.86 -22.50 11.94
CA PRO A 611 -12.36 -21.36 11.17
C PRO A 611 -11.90 -20.25 12.12
N GLN A 612 -10.70 -20.41 12.65
CA GLN A 612 -10.10 -19.53 13.61
C GLN A 612 -8.68 -19.25 13.11
N LEU A 613 -8.54 -18.06 12.54
CA LEU A 613 -7.28 -17.34 12.40
C LEU A 613 -6.37 -17.74 11.23
N GLY A 614 -6.90 -18.30 10.13
CA GLY A 614 -6.22 -18.13 8.83
C GLY A 614 -6.48 -16.71 8.31
N SER A 615 -5.42 -15.95 8.06
CA SER A 615 -5.42 -14.53 7.71
C SER A 615 -5.81 -14.23 6.26
N GLY A 616 -6.18 -15.22 5.43
CA GLY A 616 -6.50 -15.00 4.01
C GLY A 616 -7.99 -14.96 3.64
N CYS A 617 -8.88 -15.53 4.47
CA CYS A 617 -10.17 -15.99 3.97
C CYS A 617 -11.37 -15.02 4.18
N PHE A 618 -11.19 -13.94 4.93
CA PHE A 618 -12.28 -13.01 5.27
C PHE A 618 -12.29 -11.73 4.41
N PHE A 619 -11.39 -11.59 3.44
CA PHE A 619 -11.06 -10.32 2.78
C PHE A 619 -11.85 -10.07 1.49
N THR A 620 -12.74 -10.95 1.07
CA THR A 620 -13.32 -10.83 -0.27
C THR A 620 -14.66 -10.10 -0.23
N PHE A 621 -14.87 -9.15 -1.14
CA PHE A 621 -16.01 -8.23 -1.16
C PHE A 621 -17.13 -8.66 -2.13
N GLY A 622 -17.49 -9.95 -2.17
CA GLY A 622 -18.66 -10.42 -2.90
C GLY A 622 -18.71 -10.21 -4.44
N ARG A 623 -17.69 -9.58 -5.06
CA ARG A 623 -17.69 -9.20 -6.49
C ARG A 623 -16.61 -9.87 -7.31
N ASN A 624 -15.35 -9.73 -6.90
CA ASN A 624 -14.18 -10.38 -7.46
C ASN A 624 -13.02 -10.13 -6.47
N TYR A 625 -11.97 -10.92 -6.56
CA TYR A 625 -10.95 -11.01 -5.53
C TYR A 625 -9.85 -9.95 -5.67
N LEU A 626 -9.76 -9.27 -6.81
CA LEU A 626 -9.03 -8.02 -6.97
C LEU A 626 -9.76 -7.19 -8.04
N TRP A 627 -10.35 -6.05 -7.68
CA TRP A 627 -11.11 -5.26 -8.65
C TRP A 627 -11.09 -3.75 -8.41
N PRO A 628 -10.87 -2.91 -9.44
CA PRO A 628 -11.05 -1.48 -9.30
C PRO A 628 -12.54 -1.12 -9.19
N ASN A 629 -12.92 -0.47 -8.09
CA ASN A 629 -14.25 0.13 -7.92
C ASN A 629 -14.41 1.39 -8.73
N ALA A 630 -13.38 2.23 -8.66
CA ALA A 630 -13.26 3.50 -9.32
C ALA A 630 -11.83 3.67 -9.83
N GLY A 631 -11.63 4.36 -10.94
CA GLY A 631 -10.28 4.63 -11.45
C GLY A 631 -9.59 3.42 -12.10
N ALA A 632 -10.31 2.56 -12.85
CA ALA A 632 -9.66 1.52 -13.66
C ALA A 632 -8.66 2.13 -14.66
N LEU A 633 -7.72 1.36 -15.19
CA LEU A 633 -6.64 1.88 -16.05
C LEU A 633 -7.14 2.68 -17.27
N SER A 634 -8.31 2.35 -17.81
CA SER A 634 -8.97 3.06 -18.92
C SER A 634 -9.90 4.20 -18.48
N GLY A 635 -9.93 4.54 -17.18
CA GLY A 635 -10.89 5.44 -16.59
C GLY A 635 -10.43 5.97 -15.23
N LEU A 636 -9.15 6.37 -15.14
CA LEU A 636 -8.60 7.09 -13.99
C LEU A 636 -9.44 8.34 -13.68
N ILE A 637 -9.50 8.72 -12.40
CA ILE A 637 -10.23 9.89 -11.94
C ILE A 637 -9.20 10.98 -11.65
N PRO A 638 -9.03 12.00 -12.52
CA PRO A 638 -8.01 13.01 -12.33
C PRO A 638 -8.37 13.92 -11.14
N VAL A 639 -7.36 14.34 -10.39
CA VAL A 639 -7.48 15.35 -9.33
C VAL A 639 -6.56 16.51 -9.73
N PRO A 640 -7.13 17.70 -10.03
CA PRO A 640 -6.36 18.80 -10.60
C PRO A 640 -5.24 19.26 -9.65
N PRO A 641 -4.13 19.83 -10.16
CA PRO A 641 -3.06 20.39 -9.33
C PRO A 641 -3.56 21.56 -8.48
N VAL A 642 -2.74 21.96 -7.51
CA VAL A 642 -2.96 23.18 -6.71
C VAL A 642 -3.07 24.42 -7.61
N GLY A 643 -4.04 25.28 -7.31
CA GLY A 643 -4.26 26.54 -8.00
C GLY A 643 -3.10 27.53 -7.79
N ALA A 644 -2.99 28.52 -8.68
CA ALA A 644 -1.97 29.57 -8.59
C ALA A 644 -2.08 30.44 -7.31
N ASP A 645 -3.24 30.43 -6.66
CA ASP A 645 -3.51 31.08 -5.37
C ASP A 645 -3.16 30.21 -4.16
N GLY A 646 -2.71 28.97 -4.38
CA GLY A 646 -2.41 27.98 -3.35
C GLY A 646 -3.62 27.15 -2.91
N THR A 647 -4.79 27.34 -3.51
CA THR A 647 -5.98 26.52 -3.21
C THR A 647 -5.75 25.09 -3.73
N PRO A 648 -5.86 24.05 -2.87
CA PRO A 648 -5.75 22.67 -3.34
C PRO A 648 -6.75 22.38 -4.47
N GLY A 649 -6.29 21.68 -5.50
CA GLY A 649 -7.22 21.10 -6.46
C GLY A 649 -8.12 20.09 -5.77
N MET A 650 -9.33 19.91 -6.26
CA MET A 650 -10.33 19.08 -5.60
C MET A 650 -11.08 18.23 -6.63
N HIS A 651 -11.35 16.98 -6.26
CA HIS A 651 -12.29 16.11 -6.96
C HIS A 651 -13.10 15.30 -5.95
N LYS A 652 -14.40 15.13 -6.22
CA LYS A 652 -15.30 14.32 -5.39
C LYS A 652 -15.60 13.00 -6.08
N VAL A 653 -15.72 11.92 -5.30
CA VAL A 653 -16.07 10.60 -5.79
C VAL A 653 -17.18 10.02 -4.95
N ASP A 654 -18.34 9.82 -5.58
CA ASP A 654 -19.53 9.25 -4.97
C ASP A 654 -19.70 7.82 -5.47
N ILE A 655 -19.43 6.83 -4.61
CA ILE A 655 -19.46 5.41 -4.96
C ILE A 655 -20.70 4.76 -4.34
N THR A 656 -21.59 4.24 -5.17
CA THR A 656 -22.66 3.33 -4.76
C THR A 656 -22.19 1.88 -4.90
N MET A 657 -22.00 1.23 -3.75
CA MET A 657 -21.57 -0.15 -3.61
C MET A 657 -22.79 -1.09 -3.60
N ASN A 658 -23.00 -1.83 -4.70
CA ASN A 658 -24.18 -2.69 -4.92
C ASN A 658 -23.95 -4.17 -4.58
N TYR A 659 -22.98 -4.44 -3.73
CA TYR A 659 -22.51 -5.79 -3.42
C TYR A 659 -22.40 -5.98 -1.90
N GLU A 660 -22.43 -7.24 -1.50
CA GLU A 660 -22.37 -7.65 -0.11
C GLU A 660 -21.02 -7.28 0.52
N PRO A 661 -21.03 -6.65 1.71
CA PRO A 661 -19.81 -6.43 2.46
C PRO A 661 -19.18 -7.77 2.85
N SER A 662 -17.86 -7.80 2.92
CA SER A 662 -17.14 -8.89 3.54
C SER A 662 -17.16 -8.73 5.08
N ARG A 663 -16.83 -9.78 5.85
CA ARG A 663 -16.63 -9.63 7.31
C ARG A 663 -15.40 -8.77 7.66
N ARG A 664 -14.48 -8.59 6.72
CA ARG A 664 -13.27 -7.75 6.86
C ARG A 664 -13.14 -6.90 5.62
N LEU A 665 -13.77 -5.74 5.68
CA LEU A 665 -13.71 -4.76 4.61
C LEU A 665 -12.31 -4.17 4.53
N LYS A 666 -11.80 -3.89 3.33
CA LYS A 666 -10.57 -3.10 3.11
C LYS A 666 -10.63 -2.31 1.79
N LEU A 667 -11.13 -1.08 1.83
CA LEU A 667 -11.18 -0.17 0.67
C LEU A 667 -9.86 0.59 0.59
N TYR A 668 -9.15 0.44 -0.51
CA TYR A 668 -7.86 1.09 -0.72
C TYR A 668 -7.99 2.23 -1.70
N GLN A 669 -7.36 3.33 -1.34
CA GLN A 669 -7.41 4.60 -2.02
C GLN A 669 -5.97 4.95 -2.36
N PHE A 670 -5.64 5.02 -3.64
CA PHE A 670 -4.30 5.38 -4.04
C PHE A 670 -4.26 6.10 -5.39
N ASP A 671 -3.13 6.73 -5.67
CA ASP A 671 -2.78 7.17 -7.01
C ASP A 671 -1.85 6.12 -7.64
N PRO A 672 -2.27 5.46 -8.73
CA PRO A 672 -1.46 4.43 -9.37
C PRO A 672 -0.31 4.98 -10.22
N LEU A 673 -0.29 6.28 -10.53
CA LEU A 673 0.68 6.89 -11.44
C LEU A 673 1.76 7.68 -10.71
N HIS A 674 1.39 8.24 -9.57
CA HIS A 674 2.31 8.94 -8.69
C HIS A 674 2.13 8.39 -7.28
N HIS A 675 3.10 7.67 -6.73
CA HIS A 675 3.01 7.11 -5.37
C HIS A 675 4.34 6.54 -4.89
N GLY A 676 4.84 7.07 -3.78
CA GLY A 676 5.75 6.33 -2.91
C GLY A 676 4.90 5.59 -1.88
N VAL A 677 4.39 6.35 -0.92
CA VAL A 677 3.65 5.87 0.25
C VAL A 677 2.15 6.21 0.19
N ALA A 678 1.66 6.64 -0.98
CA ALA A 678 0.32 7.18 -1.20
C ALA A 678 -0.77 6.12 -1.30
N ILE A 679 -0.91 5.27 -0.28
CA ILE A 679 -2.06 4.40 -0.13
C ILE A 679 -2.73 4.66 1.22
N TYR A 680 -4.02 4.94 1.18
CA TYR A 680 -4.87 5.07 2.35
C TYR A 680 -5.91 3.96 2.34
N SER A 681 -6.08 3.26 3.46
CA SER A 681 -7.00 2.12 3.56
C SER A 681 -8.08 2.35 4.62
N LEU A 682 -9.26 1.79 4.37
CA LEU A 682 -10.44 1.84 5.22
C LEU A 682 -10.97 0.42 5.41
N HIS A 683 -11.17 0.01 6.65
CA HIS A 683 -11.44 -1.34 7.13
C HIS A 683 -12.90 -1.63 7.52
#